data_AF-A0A9P1GK78-F1
#
_entry.id   AF-A0A9P1GK78-F1
#
_cell.length_a   1.000
_cell.length_b   1.000
_cell.length_c   1.000
_cell.angle_alpha   90.00
_cell.angle_beta   90.00
_cell.angle_gamma   90.00
#
_symmetry.space_group_name_H-M   'P 1'
#
loop_
_entity.id
_entity.type
_entity.pdbx_description
1 polymer ?
#
loop_
_entity_poly.entity_id
_entity_poly.type
_entity_poly.pdbx_seq_one_letter_code
_entity_poly.pdbx_strand_id
1 'polypeptide(L)'
;MWASVRATQLCSWQESWAHPTQFGYRRGKRSVDPAWCSAAAAEHAWLSQAHRVGFSLDLAKAYDRIPHEILYKCLIASGLPVNFCNTWLSAIRGARKYLKSAYGLGRSFHVTRGLPQGDALACFGMNLIMSIWSRAVESESDVFVRSFADDATVEVERPDPSIAVAQLQKAISVTEEFTTLSGQKPNVGKCHVWSTSRKGRKALRGLKMLGKPLVQKWHAKDLGCQTLFCGPARSTFLQARFAKARKTAKRVQCAPLRLEDKVQLVTGAASSLANYGLETCFIGESALARVRSAVVMAIWNHRRRFRSSHAVLLLFTQSHLTDPFHAQVYQCLTTLKRCLSQNPAARAIWEPWWLKASGRDPRRPRGPVTLLCNVVRRIKWSWVSAWTLRTHQYIDLDLLNTDSDLFAHHVREACRVHGWQQALGLHKHFEGAQCGVDRSASVHLSEQSFLSTHDCRLLRSILTDAVWTASRLYHAGRLQTSACPCGHDHQDTEHFFWLCPHLQDIQSRHGRLVSLRADTGPWPSCLELCGLVPLNFEIPGYNHIQLAHLVQAYLLDVVRRSWDLGWPNSDDKPQEESQSSALPVEPLLLKLPLEPPKLSSTTFPWPEQFCVDLLSFLKTLTWPKQPTPNGISWAELVVNFEIVTGKALPRNPGRSRARHLRTYGEAAVPLLEAPDNLYKKVLTLSSACRSFARLIGAPVVVGRETRNVCIPGLPGKHRYRGLDRRPVMTMDAETSEAIRACLHDRIAVEINVSSADITAGQTGAANPVELAYKKVHPLKWNTPVASDVATSEAAGEPVPPKNKCEDPKPVKDTKTSDNDTHDATKASFVHDIPAKPDSKGNYVCKRCKRSSVKSSVARFAKTLCYGSHATNRSDAIRASRCAAGLSSKGLPDHVAPRLQALRKSKVNMEPE
;
A
#
# COMPACT_ATOMS: atom_id res chain seq x y z
N MET A 1 -1.72 -19.23 40.43
CA MET A 1 -2.56 -20.45 40.51
C MET A 1 -3.90 -20.17 41.18
N TRP A 2 -3.97 -19.92 42.50
CA TRP A 2 -5.23 -19.65 43.23
C TRP A 2 -6.15 -18.63 42.51
N ALA A 3 -5.63 -17.44 42.22
CA ALA A 3 -6.35 -16.39 41.51
C ALA A 3 -6.89 -16.82 40.14
N SER A 4 -6.15 -17.67 39.42
CA SER A 4 -6.54 -18.19 38.10
C SER A 4 -7.73 -19.16 38.19
N VAL A 5 -7.72 -20.06 39.18
CA VAL A 5 -8.84 -20.99 39.45
C VAL A 5 -10.10 -20.21 39.87
N ARG A 6 -9.92 -19.20 40.74
CA ARG A 6 -11.03 -18.35 41.20
C ARG A 6 -11.57 -17.46 40.09
N ALA A 7 -10.75 -16.93 39.19
CA ALA A 7 -11.19 -16.16 38.03
C ALA A 7 -12.18 -16.93 37.14
N THR A 8 -11.98 -18.24 36.93
CA THR A 8 -12.92 -19.08 36.17
C THR A 8 -14.29 -19.19 36.86
N GLN A 9 -14.31 -19.29 38.20
CA GLN A 9 -15.54 -19.34 38.99
C GLN A 9 -16.27 -17.98 39.01
N LEU A 10 -15.52 -16.88 39.00
CA LEU A 10 -16.05 -15.52 39.03
C LEU A 10 -16.58 -15.00 37.69
N CYS A 11 -16.44 -15.74 36.59
CA CYS A 11 -16.96 -15.32 35.29
C CYS A 11 -18.47 -15.06 35.31
N SER A 12 -19.28 -15.91 35.97
CA SER A 12 -20.73 -15.70 36.08
C SER A 12 -21.08 -14.55 37.02
N TRP A 13 -20.36 -14.44 38.15
CA TRP A 13 -20.51 -13.33 39.09
C TRP A 13 -20.24 -11.96 38.44
N GLN A 14 -19.24 -11.85 37.56
CA GLN A 14 -18.97 -10.59 36.85
C GLN A 14 -20.17 -10.13 36.00
N GLU A 15 -20.89 -11.07 35.38
CA GLU A 15 -22.01 -10.74 34.49
C GLU A 15 -23.26 -10.23 35.23
N SER A 16 -23.38 -10.41 36.55
CA SER A 16 -24.53 -9.88 37.32
C SER A 16 -24.49 -8.36 37.52
N TRP A 17 -23.29 -7.75 37.49
CA TRP A 17 -23.11 -6.32 37.72
C TRP A 17 -22.40 -5.58 36.57
N ALA A 18 -21.62 -6.26 35.72
CA ALA A 18 -20.84 -5.61 34.67
C ALA A 18 -21.72 -4.84 33.67
N HIS A 19 -21.33 -3.61 33.34
CA HIS A 19 -22.10 -2.75 32.46
C HIS A 19 -22.35 -3.40 31.09
N PRO A 20 -23.56 -3.33 30.47
CA PRO A 20 -23.81 -3.97 29.18
C PRO A 20 -22.85 -3.56 28.06
N THR A 21 -22.32 -2.34 28.10
CA THR A 21 -21.36 -1.78 27.13
C THR A 21 -19.88 -1.93 27.55
N GLN A 22 -19.60 -2.75 28.58
CA GLN A 22 -18.25 -3.13 28.98
C GLN A 22 -17.86 -4.46 28.33
N PHE A 23 -16.70 -4.53 27.67
CA PHE A 23 -16.29 -5.68 26.85
C PHE A 23 -15.00 -6.37 27.30
N GLY A 24 -14.20 -5.70 28.15
CA GLY A 24 -12.89 -6.22 28.59
C GLY A 24 -13.03 -7.43 29.50
N TYR A 25 -12.22 -8.47 29.29
CA TYR A 25 -12.14 -9.67 30.13
C TYR A 25 -13.49 -10.36 30.44
N ARG A 26 -14.45 -10.31 29.50
CA ARG A 26 -15.75 -11.01 29.58
C ARG A 26 -15.80 -12.19 28.62
N ARG A 27 -16.45 -13.28 29.03
CA ARG A 27 -16.57 -14.50 28.21
C ARG A 27 -17.37 -14.19 26.93
N GLY A 28 -16.87 -14.63 25.78
CA GLY A 28 -17.54 -14.45 24.48
C GLY A 28 -17.45 -13.04 23.85
N LYS A 29 -17.02 -12.01 24.59
CA LYS A 29 -16.80 -10.65 24.06
C LYS A 29 -15.40 -10.53 23.44
N ARG A 30 -15.26 -9.85 22.30
CA ARG A 30 -13.94 -9.57 21.69
C ARG A 30 -13.68 -8.06 21.65
N SER A 31 -12.41 -7.67 21.55
CA SER A 31 -11.99 -6.26 21.45
C SER A 31 -12.36 -5.60 20.12
N VAL A 32 -12.58 -6.37 19.06
CA VAL A 32 -12.89 -5.83 17.72
C VAL A 32 -14.34 -5.37 17.58
N ASP A 33 -15.27 -5.97 18.33
CA ASP A 33 -16.72 -5.73 18.24
C ASP A 33 -17.10 -4.31 18.67
N PRO A 34 -16.74 -3.84 19.89
CA PRO A 34 -16.89 -2.45 20.28
C PRO A 34 -16.25 -1.47 19.29
N ALA A 35 -15.03 -1.75 18.82
CA ALA A 35 -14.34 -0.88 17.87
C ALA A 35 -15.01 -0.84 16.49
N TRP A 36 -15.57 -1.97 16.03
CA TRP A 36 -16.34 -2.08 14.80
C TRP A 36 -17.67 -1.33 14.92
N CYS A 37 -18.40 -1.50 16.03
CA CYS A 37 -19.65 -0.78 16.30
C CYS A 37 -19.45 0.73 16.38
N SER A 38 -18.45 1.22 17.14
CA SER A 38 -18.10 2.66 17.17
C SER A 38 -17.68 3.19 15.79
N ALA A 39 -16.91 2.41 15.01
CA ALA A 39 -16.53 2.79 13.65
C ALA A 39 -17.73 2.84 12.68
N ALA A 40 -18.67 1.90 12.79
CA ALA A 40 -19.89 1.85 11.99
C ALA A 40 -20.86 2.98 12.35
N ALA A 41 -21.01 3.30 13.64
CA ALA A 41 -21.82 4.42 14.11
C ALA A 41 -21.25 5.77 13.66
N ALA A 42 -19.92 5.96 13.76
CA ALA A 42 -19.23 7.14 13.23
C ALA A 42 -19.34 7.24 11.70
N GLU A 43 -19.25 6.13 10.97
CA GLU A 43 -19.49 6.10 9.53
C GLU A 43 -20.92 6.51 9.19
N HIS A 44 -21.94 5.89 9.81
CA HIS A 44 -23.34 6.21 9.57
C HIS A 44 -23.61 7.70 9.81
N ALA A 45 -23.21 8.23 10.98
CA ALA A 45 -23.39 9.63 11.32
C ALA A 45 -22.69 10.56 10.31
N TRP A 46 -21.49 10.20 9.84
CA TRP A 46 -20.81 10.96 8.80
C TRP A 46 -21.51 10.88 7.43
N LEU A 47 -22.00 9.71 7.02
CA LEU A 47 -22.76 9.53 5.77
C LEU A 47 -24.11 10.25 5.80
N SER A 48 -24.75 10.31 6.96
CA SER A 48 -26.03 11.01 7.22
C SER A 48 -25.88 12.49 7.61
N GLN A 49 -24.64 13.00 7.70
CA GLN A 49 -24.30 14.37 8.12
C GLN A 49 -24.75 14.74 9.56
N ALA A 50 -25.14 13.75 10.36
CA ALA A 50 -25.50 13.90 11.77
C ALA A 50 -24.30 14.38 12.61
N HIS A 51 -24.57 14.91 13.80
CA HIS A 51 -23.54 15.52 14.64
C HIS A 51 -23.19 14.59 15.80
N ARG A 52 -22.43 13.54 15.45
CA ARG A 52 -21.79 12.65 16.42
C ARG A 52 -20.47 13.26 16.89
N VAL A 53 -20.29 13.26 18.19
CA VAL A 53 -19.06 13.67 18.89
C VAL A 53 -18.68 12.57 19.89
N GLY A 54 -17.39 12.49 20.22
CA GLY A 54 -16.95 11.55 21.24
C GLY A 54 -15.68 12.00 21.96
N PHE A 55 -15.48 11.41 23.12
CA PHE A 55 -14.35 11.58 24.05
C PHE A 55 -13.78 10.20 24.37
N SER A 56 -12.48 10.04 24.25
CA SER A 56 -11.78 8.81 24.66
C SER A 56 -10.82 9.11 25.80
N LEU A 57 -10.96 8.33 26.87
CA LEU A 57 -10.24 8.40 28.13
C LEU A 57 -9.02 7.44 28.11
N ASP A 58 -7.85 7.93 28.53
CA ASP A 58 -6.67 7.11 28.84
C ASP A 58 -6.32 7.33 30.32
N LEU A 59 -6.23 6.25 31.11
CA LEU A 59 -5.91 6.32 32.53
C LEU A 59 -4.41 6.07 32.76
N ALA A 60 -3.75 6.97 33.50
CA ALA A 60 -2.32 6.95 33.74
C ALA A 60 -1.95 5.88 34.80
N LYS A 61 -1.57 4.68 34.35
CA LYS A 61 -1.27 3.50 35.18
C LYS A 61 -2.50 3.01 35.96
N ALA A 62 -3.59 2.74 35.24
CA ALA A 62 -4.91 2.43 35.83
C ALA A 62 -4.87 1.35 36.93
N TYR A 63 -4.22 0.21 36.66
CA TYR A 63 -4.11 -0.91 37.61
C TYR A 63 -3.29 -0.54 38.85
N ASP A 64 -2.19 0.19 38.69
CA ASP A 64 -1.30 0.59 39.79
C ASP A 64 -1.95 1.61 40.75
N ARG A 65 -3.08 2.22 40.36
CA ARG A 65 -3.73 3.30 41.12
C ARG A 65 -4.87 2.86 42.03
N ILE A 66 -5.50 1.71 41.77
CA ILE A 66 -6.72 1.26 42.45
C ILE A 66 -6.52 1.22 43.98
N PRO A 67 -7.19 2.07 44.77
CA PRO A 67 -7.11 2.02 46.23
C PRO A 67 -7.76 0.74 46.74
N HIS A 68 -7.02 -0.05 47.54
CA HIS A 68 -7.48 -1.37 47.96
C HIS A 68 -8.70 -1.30 48.89
N GLU A 69 -8.91 -0.20 49.61
CA GLU A 69 -10.06 -0.04 50.50
C GLU A 69 -11.37 0.21 49.72
N ILE A 70 -11.32 1.11 48.72
CA ILE A 70 -12.45 1.35 47.80
C ILE A 70 -12.80 0.04 47.10
N LEU A 71 -11.80 -0.65 46.53
CA LEU A 71 -12.03 -1.94 45.88
C LEU A 71 -12.64 -2.97 46.84
N TYR A 72 -12.14 -3.10 48.07
CA TYR A 72 -12.69 -4.02 49.08
C TYR A 72 -14.19 -3.78 49.33
N LYS A 73 -14.57 -2.52 49.56
CA LYS A 73 -15.97 -2.11 49.75
C LYS A 73 -16.82 -2.43 48.52
N CYS A 74 -16.34 -2.12 47.31
CA CYS A 74 -17.03 -2.45 46.06
C CYS A 74 -17.21 -3.97 45.85
N LEU A 75 -16.20 -4.79 46.18
CA LEU A 75 -16.26 -6.26 46.03
C LEU A 75 -17.33 -6.88 46.94
N ILE A 76 -17.42 -6.43 48.19
CA ILE A 76 -18.47 -6.87 49.13
C ILE A 76 -19.84 -6.39 48.66
N ALA A 77 -19.97 -5.12 48.26
CA ALA A 77 -21.23 -4.56 47.75
C ALA A 77 -21.73 -5.22 46.45
N SER A 78 -20.83 -5.85 45.68
CA SER A 78 -21.17 -6.67 44.50
C SER A 78 -21.38 -8.16 44.83
N GLY A 79 -21.47 -8.52 46.12
CA GLY A 79 -21.89 -9.85 46.57
C GLY A 79 -20.77 -10.89 46.75
N LEU A 80 -19.50 -10.49 46.79
CA LEU A 80 -18.42 -11.45 47.11
C LEU A 80 -18.33 -11.73 48.61
N PRO A 81 -18.08 -13.00 49.01
CA PRO A 81 -17.86 -13.34 50.42
C PRO A 81 -16.68 -12.56 51.03
N VAL A 82 -16.88 -12.03 52.24
CA VAL A 82 -15.86 -11.29 53.00
C VAL A 82 -14.52 -12.06 53.08
N ASN A 83 -14.58 -13.37 53.34
CA ASN A 83 -13.40 -14.25 53.41
C ASN A 83 -12.63 -14.31 52.09
N PHE A 84 -13.32 -14.25 50.94
CA PHE A 84 -12.67 -14.18 49.62
C PHE A 84 -11.94 -12.85 49.43
N CYS A 85 -12.62 -11.74 49.71
CA CYS A 85 -12.07 -10.39 49.60
C CYS A 85 -10.86 -10.18 50.51
N ASN A 86 -10.96 -10.65 51.76
CA ASN A 86 -9.85 -10.67 52.72
C ASN A 86 -8.69 -11.51 52.19
N THR A 87 -8.92 -12.74 51.75
CA THR A 87 -7.85 -13.62 51.24
C THR A 87 -7.09 -12.95 50.09
N TRP A 88 -7.81 -12.41 49.09
CA TRP A 88 -7.21 -11.80 47.91
C TRP A 88 -6.43 -10.52 48.25
N LEU A 89 -7.04 -9.57 48.96
CA LEU A 89 -6.39 -8.28 49.20
C LEU A 89 -5.32 -8.34 50.28
N SER A 90 -5.45 -9.22 51.28
CA SER A 90 -4.39 -9.45 52.28
C SER A 90 -3.15 -10.08 51.64
N ALA A 91 -3.30 -10.97 50.66
CA ALA A 91 -2.17 -11.49 49.89
C ALA A 91 -1.44 -10.39 49.08
N ILE A 92 -2.16 -9.36 48.59
CA ILE A 92 -1.55 -8.22 47.89
C ILE A 92 -0.88 -7.24 48.87
N ARG A 93 -1.54 -6.93 50.00
CA ARG A 93 -1.07 -5.95 51.00
C ARG A 93 0.10 -6.48 51.83
N GLY A 94 0.02 -7.75 52.25
CA GLY A 94 1.06 -8.43 53.04
C GLY A 94 2.31 -8.81 52.23
N ALA A 95 2.25 -8.76 50.90
CA ALA A 95 3.41 -9.00 50.06
C ALA A 95 4.44 -7.88 50.17
N ARG A 96 5.56 -8.17 50.86
CA ARG A 96 6.76 -7.32 50.85
C ARG A 96 7.43 -7.37 49.48
N LYS A 97 7.49 -6.23 48.78
CA LYS A 97 8.04 -6.13 47.41
C LYS A 97 9.43 -5.51 47.41
N TYR A 98 10.21 -5.88 46.40
CA TYR A 98 11.58 -5.44 46.18
C TYR A 98 11.72 -5.03 44.70
N LEU A 99 12.47 -3.97 44.41
CA LEU A 99 12.84 -3.62 43.05
C LEU A 99 14.12 -4.38 42.66
N LYS A 100 14.06 -5.23 41.64
CA LYS A 100 15.24 -5.88 41.08
C LYS A 100 15.80 -5.05 39.93
N SER A 101 17.09 -4.74 39.98
CA SER A 101 17.87 -4.12 38.90
C SER A 101 19.02 -5.04 38.47
N ALA A 102 19.83 -4.60 37.49
CA ALA A 102 21.06 -5.30 37.13
C ALA A 102 22.08 -5.36 38.29
N TYR A 103 22.03 -4.40 39.23
CA TYR A 103 22.96 -4.26 40.35
C TYR A 103 22.46 -4.89 41.66
N GLY A 104 21.37 -5.68 41.61
CA GLY A 104 20.82 -6.38 42.77
C GLY A 104 19.40 -5.98 43.16
N LEU A 105 19.03 -6.27 44.41
CA LEU A 105 17.72 -6.00 45.00
C LEU A 105 17.77 -4.69 45.81
N GLY A 106 16.82 -3.79 45.55
CA GLY A 106 16.60 -2.58 46.34
C GLY A 106 15.90 -2.85 47.67
N ARG A 107 15.66 -1.77 48.44
CA ARG A 107 14.96 -1.84 49.74
C ARG A 107 13.54 -2.40 49.59
N SER A 108 13.08 -3.10 50.63
CA SER A 108 11.71 -3.61 50.71
C SER A 108 10.68 -2.50 50.88
N PHE A 109 9.52 -2.65 50.25
CA PHE A 109 8.36 -1.77 50.43
C PHE A 109 7.05 -2.56 50.44
N HIS A 110 5.98 -1.98 51.02
CA HIS A 110 4.63 -2.55 51.02
C HIS A 110 3.74 -1.83 50.01
N VAL A 111 2.67 -2.49 49.57
CA VAL A 111 1.75 -1.97 48.53
C VAL A 111 0.49 -1.42 49.17
N THR A 112 0.34 -0.08 49.16
CA THR A 112 -0.85 0.61 49.69
C THR A 112 -1.97 0.78 48.67
N ARG A 113 -1.67 0.62 47.37
CA ARG A 113 -2.64 0.70 46.27
C ARG A 113 -2.15 -0.10 45.06
N GLY A 114 -3.10 -0.46 44.20
CA GLY A 114 -2.86 -1.06 42.89
C GLY A 114 -2.92 -2.58 42.86
N LEU A 115 -3.35 -3.13 41.73
CA LEU A 115 -3.50 -4.57 41.50
C LEU A 115 -2.32 -5.11 40.67
N PRO A 116 -1.72 -6.27 41.02
CA PRO A 116 -0.57 -6.80 40.30
C PRO A 116 -0.88 -7.12 38.83
N GLN A 117 -0.06 -6.63 37.92
CA GLN A 117 -0.13 -7.02 36.50
C GLN A 117 0.23 -8.51 36.37
N GLY A 118 -0.67 -9.30 35.77
CA GLY A 118 -0.56 -10.76 35.71
C GLY A 118 -1.38 -11.52 36.78
N ASP A 119 -1.99 -10.83 37.74
CA ASP A 119 -3.03 -11.43 38.59
C ASP A 119 -4.34 -11.56 37.78
N ALA A 120 -4.88 -12.78 37.69
CA ALA A 120 -6.11 -13.06 36.97
C ALA A 120 -7.34 -12.35 37.57
N LEU A 121 -7.32 -12.04 38.88
CA LEU A 121 -8.41 -11.33 39.55
C LEU A 121 -8.33 -9.81 39.35
N ALA A 122 -7.16 -9.26 38.98
CA ALA A 122 -6.98 -7.83 38.76
C ALA A 122 -7.90 -7.27 37.67
N CYS A 123 -8.19 -8.08 36.64
CA CYS A 123 -9.11 -7.77 35.56
C CYS A 123 -10.54 -7.51 36.06
N PHE A 124 -11.02 -8.31 37.02
CA PHE A 124 -12.35 -8.16 37.62
C PHE A 124 -12.42 -6.89 38.47
N GLY A 125 -11.37 -6.61 39.26
CA GLY A 125 -11.28 -5.37 40.03
C GLY A 125 -11.28 -4.11 39.16
N MET A 126 -10.55 -4.12 38.04
CA MET A 126 -10.60 -3.04 37.05
C MET A 126 -12.00 -2.91 36.42
N ASN A 127 -12.59 -4.02 36.01
CA ASN A 127 -13.93 -4.02 35.40
C ASN A 127 -14.99 -3.47 36.37
N LEU A 128 -14.94 -3.81 37.66
CA LEU A 128 -15.87 -3.32 38.68
C LEU A 128 -15.81 -1.80 38.82
N ILE A 129 -14.59 -1.24 38.97
CA ILE A 129 -14.37 0.21 39.04
C ILE A 129 -14.86 0.91 37.76
N MET A 130 -14.54 0.36 36.58
CA MET A 130 -14.97 0.96 35.30
C MET A 130 -16.46 0.76 35.01
N SER A 131 -17.11 -0.24 35.61
CA SER A 131 -18.55 -0.45 35.53
C SER A 131 -19.33 0.55 36.39
N ILE A 132 -18.74 1.03 37.48
CA ILE A 132 -19.28 2.14 38.31
C ILE A 132 -19.13 3.45 37.53
N TRP A 133 -17.95 3.72 36.95
CA TRP A 133 -17.73 4.88 36.07
C TRP A 133 -18.75 4.96 34.94
N SER A 134 -18.98 3.85 34.22
CA SER A 134 -19.95 3.80 33.13
C SER A 134 -21.35 4.18 33.59
N ARG A 135 -21.81 3.65 34.73
CA ARG A 135 -23.12 3.99 35.28
C ARG A 135 -23.22 5.44 35.73
N ALA A 136 -22.23 5.98 36.42
CA ALA A 136 -22.22 7.38 36.86
C ALA A 136 -22.33 8.36 35.68
N VAL A 137 -21.54 8.11 34.62
CA VAL A 137 -21.58 8.94 33.40
C VAL A 137 -22.94 8.86 32.70
N GLU A 138 -23.57 7.68 32.58
CA GLU A 138 -24.89 7.56 31.95
C GLU A 138 -26.05 8.05 32.84
N SER A 139 -25.96 7.94 34.17
CA SER A 139 -26.98 8.49 35.08
C SER A 139 -27.00 10.01 35.11
N GLU A 140 -25.84 10.64 34.91
CA GLU A 140 -25.69 12.09 35.01
C GLU A 140 -25.62 12.79 33.65
N SER A 141 -25.30 12.11 32.56
CA SER A 141 -25.22 12.71 31.23
C SER A 141 -25.86 11.84 30.15
N ASP A 142 -26.52 12.51 29.21
CA ASP A 142 -27.31 11.87 28.16
C ASP A 142 -26.40 11.49 26.98
N VAL A 143 -25.59 10.47 27.22
CA VAL A 143 -24.49 9.97 26.38
C VAL A 143 -24.49 8.44 26.34
N PHE A 144 -23.81 7.86 25.35
CA PHE A 144 -23.51 6.43 25.30
C PHE A 144 -22.08 6.18 25.77
N VAL A 145 -21.88 5.32 26.77
CA VAL A 145 -20.53 4.94 27.22
C VAL A 145 -20.12 3.56 26.76
N ARG A 146 -18.81 3.34 26.67
CA ARG A 146 -18.19 2.07 26.28
C ARG A 146 -16.88 1.89 27.02
N SER A 147 -16.60 0.69 27.53
CA SER A 147 -15.31 0.39 28.17
C SER A 147 -14.76 -0.98 27.78
N PHE A 148 -13.43 -1.10 27.75
CA PHE A 148 -12.70 -2.36 27.63
C PHE A 148 -11.58 -2.32 28.66
N ALA A 149 -11.84 -2.85 29.85
CA ALA A 149 -11.06 -2.54 31.04
C ALA A 149 -10.93 -1.02 31.23
N ASP A 150 -9.71 -0.48 31.32
CA ASP A 150 -9.40 0.93 31.50
C ASP A 150 -9.49 1.80 30.21
N ASP A 151 -9.56 1.20 29.02
CA ASP A 151 -9.78 1.92 27.76
C ASP A 151 -11.28 2.24 27.61
N ALA A 152 -11.63 3.52 27.72
CA ALA A 152 -13.02 3.97 27.78
C ALA A 152 -13.31 5.09 26.77
N THR A 153 -14.52 5.09 26.23
CA THR A 153 -15.00 6.10 25.28
C THR A 153 -16.46 6.45 25.58
N VAL A 154 -16.76 7.74 25.45
CA VAL A 154 -18.08 8.34 25.55
C VAL A 154 -18.45 8.91 24.17
N GLU A 155 -19.65 8.62 23.69
CA GLU A 155 -20.18 9.11 22.41
C GLU A 155 -21.54 9.76 22.62
N VAL A 156 -21.85 10.81 21.84
CA VAL A 156 -23.19 11.40 21.79
C VAL A 156 -23.49 11.94 20.40
N GLU A 157 -24.73 11.75 19.95
CA GLU A 157 -25.23 12.22 18.66
C GLU A 157 -26.50 13.03 18.88
N ARG A 158 -26.52 14.29 18.45
CA ARG A 158 -27.71 15.17 18.53
C ARG A 158 -27.90 15.95 17.23
N PRO A 159 -29.11 16.49 16.98
CA PRO A 159 -29.34 17.42 15.86
C PRO A 159 -28.51 18.71 15.98
N ASP A 160 -28.36 19.25 17.20
CA ASP A 160 -27.53 20.42 17.49
C ASP A 160 -26.13 19.99 17.97
N PRO A 161 -25.04 20.48 17.34
CA PRO A 161 -23.68 20.12 17.76
C PRO A 161 -23.29 20.71 19.13
N SER A 162 -23.95 21.77 19.57
CA SER A 162 -23.71 22.48 20.84
C SER A 162 -24.27 21.67 22.00
N ILE A 163 -25.49 21.13 21.86
CA ILE A 163 -26.09 20.21 22.84
C ILE A 163 -25.24 18.94 22.97
N ALA A 164 -24.80 18.36 21.85
CA ALA A 164 -23.89 17.21 21.86
C ALA A 164 -22.58 17.50 22.63
N VAL A 165 -21.99 18.69 22.43
CA VAL A 165 -20.76 19.08 23.13
C VAL A 165 -21.01 19.41 24.61
N ALA A 166 -22.18 19.95 24.97
CA ALA A 166 -22.54 20.20 26.36
C ALA A 166 -22.67 18.88 27.16
N GLN A 167 -23.38 17.87 26.60
CA GLN A 167 -23.46 16.55 27.21
C GLN A 167 -22.08 15.88 27.33
N LEU A 168 -21.23 16.03 26.31
CA LEU A 168 -19.86 15.52 26.36
C LEU A 168 -18.99 16.21 27.43
N GLN A 169 -19.17 17.53 27.65
CA GLN A 169 -18.48 18.23 28.74
C GLN A 169 -18.99 17.76 30.12
N LYS A 170 -20.29 17.53 30.28
CA LYS A 170 -20.87 16.98 31.52
C LYS A 170 -20.30 15.59 31.83
N ALA A 171 -20.25 14.70 30.84
CA ALA A 171 -19.61 13.38 30.97
C ALA A 171 -18.12 13.46 31.36
N ILE A 172 -17.39 14.46 30.87
CA ILE A 172 -16.00 14.72 31.26
C ILE A 172 -15.91 15.19 32.72
N SER A 173 -16.78 16.10 33.17
CA SER A 173 -16.82 16.55 34.57
C SER A 173 -17.11 15.41 35.55
N VAL A 174 -18.10 14.56 35.25
CA VAL A 174 -18.39 13.33 36.03
C VAL A 174 -17.18 12.38 36.03
N THR A 175 -16.46 12.29 34.91
CA THR A 175 -15.21 11.51 34.83
C THR A 175 -14.07 12.11 35.68
N GLU A 176 -13.95 13.43 35.76
CA GLU A 176 -12.96 14.10 36.61
C GLU A 176 -13.23 13.86 38.10
N GLU A 177 -14.47 14.03 38.52
CA GLU A 177 -14.92 13.70 39.87
C GLU A 177 -14.69 12.22 40.20
N PHE A 178 -15.19 11.31 39.35
CA PHE A 178 -14.97 9.88 39.50
C PHE A 178 -13.49 9.53 39.64
N THR A 179 -12.61 10.09 38.80
CA THR A 179 -11.17 9.79 38.88
C THR A 179 -10.53 10.37 40.14
N THR A 180 -11.03 11.48 40.67
CA THR A 180 -10.62 12.05 41.96
C THR A 180 -11.02 11.14 43.12
N LEU A 181 -12.31 10.76 43.20
CA LEU A 181 -12.86 9.89 44.25
C LEU A 181 -12.25 8.48 44.24
N SER A 182 -12.03 7.90 43.06
CA SER A 182 -11.44 6.56 42.91
C SER A 182 -9.91 6.52 42.99
N GLY A 183 -9.23 7.66 43.19
CA GLY A 183 -7.76 7.76 43.21
C GLY A 183 -7.08 7.47 41.86
N GLN A 184 -7.86 7.38 40.79
CA GLN A 184 -7.39 7.25 39.42
C GLN A 184 -6.77 8.55 38.91
N LYS A 185 -6.21 8.54 37.70
CA LYS A 185 -5.66 9.77 37.09
C LYS A 185 -5.81 9.76 35.57
N PRO A 186 -6.53 10.73 34.97
CA PRO A 186 -6.54 10.92 33.53
C PRO A 186 -5.16 11.26 32.98
N ASN A 187 -4.83 10.67 31.84
CA ASN A 187 -3.67 11.00 31.04
C ASN A 187 -4.06 11.99 29.94
N VAL A 188 -4.31 13.24 30.32
CA VAL A 188 -4.94 14.26 29.45
C VAL A 188 -4.25 14.44 28.09
N GLY A 189 -2.93 14.21 27.99
CA GLY A 189 -2.19 14.27 26.73
C GLY A 189 -2.45 13.12 25.75
N LYS A 190 -3.03 12.01 26.22
CA LYS A 190 -3.49 10.89 25.37
C LYS A 190 -5.01 10.87 25.21
N CYS A 191 -5.75 11.34 26.22
CA CYS A 191 -7.18 11.64 26.11
C CYS A 191 -7.42 12.54 24.88
N HIS A 192 -8.54 12.33 24.20
CA HIS A 192 -8.84 13.06 22.96
C HIS A 192 -10.32 13.11 22.65
N VAL A 193 -10.70 14.05 21.79
CA VAL A 193 -12.07 14.20 21.30
C VAL A 193 -12.12 14.10 19.79
N TRP A 194 -13.29 13.78 19.24
CA TRP A 194 -13.50 13.65 17.80
C TRP A 194 -14.93 14.00 17.40
N SER A 195 -15.13 14.35 16.13
CA SER A 195 -16.48 14.56 15.57
C SER A 195 -16.52 14.30 14.07
N THR A 196 -17.62 13.68 13.64
CA THR A 196 -17.92 13.39 12.23
C THR A 196 -18.18 14.67 11.43
N SER A 197 -18.80 15.69 12.03
CA SER A 197 -19.27 16.90 11.35
C SER A 197 -18.34 18.11 11.50
N ARG A 198 -18.33 19.01 10.50
CA ARG A 198 -17.54 20.26 10.55
C ARG A 198 -18.03 21.20 11.65
N LYS A 199 -19.33 21.22 11.92
CA LYS A 199 -19.92 22.04 13.00
C LYS A 199 -19.49 21.50 14.38
N GLY A 200 -19.60 20.19 14.59
CA GLY A 200 -19.13 19.52 15.81
C GLY A 200 -17.66 19.80 16.10
N ARG A 201 -16.76 19.63 15.11
CA ARG A 201 -15.33 19.98 15.27
C ARG A 201 -15.07 21.46 15.63
N LYS A 202 -15.96 22.40 15.24
CA LYS A 202 -15.88 23.80 15.69
C LYS A 202 -16.29 23.93 17.17
N ALA A 203 -17.39 23.29 17.57
CA ALA A 203 -17.89 23.30 18.94
C ALA A 203 -16.92 22.63 19.93
N LEU A 204 -16.29 21.51 19.54
CA LEU A 204 -15.28 20.79 20.33
C LEU A 204 -14.05 21.62 20.76
N ARG A 205 -13.85 22.84 20.25
CA ARG A 205 -12.67 23.67 20.58
C ARG A 205 -12.65 24.18 22.02
N GLY A 206 -13.81 24.26 22.67
CA GLY A 206 -13.93 24.73 24.06
C GLY A 206 -13.72 23.64 25.12
N LEU A 207 -13.79 22.35 24.74
CA LEU A 207 -13.72 21.23 25.68
C LEU A 207 -12.36 21.14 26.38
N LYS A 208 -12.42 21.01 27.70
CA LYS A 208 -11.26 20.85 28.57
C LYS A 208 -11.44 19.62 29.44
N MET A 209 -10.32 19.01 29.82
CA MET A 209 -10.24 18.05 30.90
C MET A 209 -9.18 18.50 31.92
N LEU A 210 -9.54 18.58 33.20
CA LEU A 210 -8.71 19.10 34.29
C LEU A 210 -8.10 20.47 33.93
N GLY A 211 -8.95 21.37 33.40
CA GLY A 211 -8.59 22.71 32.91
C GLY A 211 -7.80 22.75 31.59
N LYS A 212 -7.29 21.61 31.08
CA LYS A 212 -6.42 21.54 29.90
C LYS A 212 -7.22 21.20 28.63
N PRO A 213 -6.92 21.82 27.46
CA PRO A 213 -7.66 21.56 26.23
C PRO A 213 -7.42 20.14 25.69
N LEU A 214 -8.48 19.49 25.23
CA LEU A 214 -8.40 18.14 24.65
C LEU A 214 -8.01 18.17 23.17
N VAL A 215 -7.14 17.24 22.75
CA VAL A 215 -6.69 17.14 21.35
C VAL A 215 -7.81 16.61 20.46
N GLN A 216 -8.14 17.33 19.37
CA GLN A 216 -9.09 16.83 18.37
C GLN A 216 -8.43 15.84 17.40
N LYS A 217 -8.99 14.64 17.25
CA LYS A 217 -8.56 13.64 16.26
C LYS A 217 -9.61 13.41 15.17
N TRP A 218 -9.14 13.12 13.96
CA TRP A 218 -9.96 12.83 12.76
C TRP A 218 -10.03 11.33 12.47
N HIS A 219 -9.09 10.59 13.04
CA HIS A 219 -8.89 9.14 12.97
C HIS A 219 -8.13 8.74 14.24
N ALA A 220 -8.39 7.55 14.76
CA ALA A 220 -7.77 7.05 15.99
C ALA A 220 -7.44 5.56 15.88
N LYS A 221 -6.68 5.07 16.85
CA LYS A 221 -6.52 3.65 17.15
C LYS A 221 -7.46 3.35 18.31
N ASP A 222 -8.50 2.56 18.05
CA ASP A 222 -9.49 2.16 19.05
C ASP A 222 -9.40 0.64 19.25
N LEU A 223 -9.06 0.18 20.46
CA LEU A 223 -8.81 -1.24 20.79
C LEU A 223 -7.87 -1.97 19.79
N GLY A 224 -6.94 -1.23 19.18
CA GLY A 224 -6.01 -1.73 18.17
C GLY A 224 -6.51 -1.69 16.72
N CYS A 225 -7.76 -1.34 16.47
CA CYS A 225 -8.35 -1.16 15.16
C CYS A 225 -8.17 0.28 14.65
N GLN A 226 -8.25 0.47 13.34
CA GLN A 226 -8.21 1.81 12.73
C GLN A 226 -9.64 2.35 12.62
N THR A 227 -9.92 3.45 13.29
CA THR A 227 -11.22 4.14 13.19
C THR A 227 -11.02 5.48 12.47
N LEU A 228 -11.96 5.82 11.58
CA LEU A 228 -11.99 7.08 10.83
C LEU A 228 -13.29 7.81 11.14
N PHE A 229 -13.20 9.00 11.73
CA PHE A 229 -14.38 9.79 12.09
C PHE A 229 -14.80 10.73 10.94
N CYS A 230 -13.82 11.22 10.15
CA CYS A 230 -14.08 12.01 8.95
C CYS A 230 -12.83 12.16 8.07
N GLY A 231 -13.03 12.43 6.77
CA GLY A 231 -11.99 12.93 5.86
C GLY A 231 -11.52 11.92 4.81
N PRO A 232 -10.28 12.01 4.28
CA PRO A 232 -9.75 10.99 3.38
C PRO A 232 -9.50 9.68 4.14
N ALA A 233 -9.52 8.55 3.44
CA ALA A 233 -9.17 7.25 4.02
C ALA A 233 -7.75 7.29 4.62
N ARG A 234 -7.60 6.85 5.87
CA ARG A 234 -6.32 6.78 6.58
C ARG A 234 -6.19 5.42 7.25
N SER A 235 -5.08 4.74 6.96
CA SER A 235 -4.77 3.40 7.48
C SER A 235 -3.40 3.34 8.14
N THR A 236 -2.95 4.44 8.75
CA THR A 236 -1.59 4.60 9.31
C THR A 236 -1.22 3.49 10.30
N PHE A 237 -2.13 3.13 11.21
CA PHE A 237 -1.90 2.06 12.18
C PHE A 237 -1.83 0.67 11.50
N LEU A 238 -2.68 0.43 10.49
CA LEU A 238 -2.67 -0.81 9.70
C LEU A 238 -1.43 -0.92 8.81
N GLN A 239 -0.93 0.18 8.22
CA GLN A 239 0.34 0.17 7.45
C GLN A 239 1.55 -0.13 8.35
N ALA A 240 1.61 0.42 9.58
CA ALA A 240 2.66 0.11 10.54
C ALA A 240 2.62 -1.37 10.98
N ARG A 241 1.40 -1.89 11.21
CA ARG A 241 1.13 -3.32 11.47
C ARG A 241 1.59 -4.21 10.31
N PHE A 242 1.25 -3.86 9.05
CA PHE A 242 1.73 -4.56 7.86
C PHE A 242 3.26 -4.52 7.72
N ALA A 243 3.92 -3.42 8.08
CA ALA A 243 5.37 -3.34 8.07
C ALA A 243 5.99 -4.33 9.08
N LYS A 244 5.43 -4.44 10.30
CA LYS A 244 5.86 -5.42 11.33
C LYS A 244 5.54 -6.86 10.91
N ALA A 245 4.37 -7.11 10.30
CA ALA A 245 4.00 -8.42 9.76
C ALA A 245 4.96 -8.86 8.65
N ARG A 246 5.29 -7.98 7.69
CA ARG A 246 6.27 -8.26 6.62
C ARG A 246 7.69 -8.53 7.17
N LYS A 247 8.12 -7.79 8.21
CA LYS A 247 9.38 -8.09 8.93
C LYS A 247 9.33 -9.48 9.61
N THR A 248 8.19 -9.88 10.15
CA THR A 248 8.02 -11.20 10.77
C THR A 248 7.98 -12.32 9.72
N ALA A 249 7.26 -12.14 8.61
CA ALA A 249 7.28 -13.06 7.48
C ALA A 249 8.71 -13.27 6.92
N LYS A 250 9.54 -12.20 6.82
CA LYS A 250 10.95 -12.32 6.43
C LYS A 250 11.78 -13.14 7.44
N ARG A 251 11.46 -13.13 8.73
CA ARG A 251 12.13 -14.00 9.72
C ARG A 251 11.71 -15.47 9.54
N VAL A 252 10.41 -15.75 9.35
CA VAL A 252 9.90 -17.10 9.05
C VAL A 252 10.50 -17.65 7.75
N GLN A 253 10.70 -16.81 6.73
CA GLN A 253 11.36 -17.17 5.47
C GLN A 253 12.75 -17.78 5.70
N CYS A 254 13.54 -17.22 6.61
CA CYS A 254 14.90 -17.63 6.92
C CYS A 254 15.00 -18.90 7.77
N ALA A 255 13.91 -19.37 8.40
CA ALA A 255 13.94 -20.59 9.20
C ALA A 255 14.17 -21.83 8.30
N PRO A 256 15.03 -22.79 8.70
CA PRO A 256 15.30 -24.01 7.94
C PRO A 256 14.21 -25.08 8.17
N LEU A 257 12.95 -24.68 8.00
CA LEU A 257 11.76 -25.47 8.30
C LEU A 257 11.04 -25.93 7.01
N ARG A 258 10.25 -27.00 7.13
CA ARG A 258 9.39 -27.52 6.05
C ARG A 258 8.25 -26.55 5.74
N LEU A 259 7.52 -26.81 4.66
CA LEU A 259 6.48 -25.89 4.17
C LEU A 259 5.34 -25.77 5.20
N GLU A 260 4.94 -26.89 5.77
CA GLU A 260 3.85 -27.05 6.74
C GLU A 260 4.14 -26.25 8.02
N ASP A 261 5.34 -26.46 8.58
CA ASP A 261 5.87 -25.75 9.74
C ASP A 261 5.92 -24.22 9.49
N LYS A 262 6.33 -23.81 8.27
CA LYS A 262 6.33 -22.40 7.84
C LYS A 262 4.93 -21.83 7.68
N VAL A 263 3.96 -22.61 7.22
CA VAL A 263 2.56 -22.20 7.12
C VAL A 263 1.97 -21.98 8.51
N GLN A 264 2.24 -22.84 9.47
CA GLN A 264 1.82 -22.64 10.87
C GLN A 264 2.45 -21.35 11.45
N LEU A 265 3.77 -21.19 11.34
CA LEU A 265 4.48 -20.02 11.86
C LEU A 265 4.06 -18.70 11.19
N VAL A 266 3.93 -18.66 9.86
CA VAL A 266 3.52 -17.42 9.17
C VAL A 266 2.09 -17.04 9.54
N THR A 267 1.18 -18.03 9.66
CA THR A 267 -0.20 -17.81 10.08
C THR A 267 -0.26 -17.26 11.51
N GLY A 268 0.41 -17.93 12.45
CA GLY A 268 0.41 -17.58 13.87
C GLY A 268 1.16 -16.29 14.24
N ALA A 269 2.22 -15.92 13.50
CA ALA A 269 3.08 -14.78 13.86
C ALA A 269 3.02 -13.57 12.91
N ALA A 270 2.80 -13.78 11.61
CA ALA A 270 2.80 -12.70 10.62
C ALA A 270 1.38 -12.33 10.16
N SER A 271 0.56 -13.32 9.79
CA SER A 271 -0.79 -13.10 9.29
C SER A 271 -1.75 -12.70 10.41
N SER A 272 -1.71 -13.37 11.57
CA SER A 272 -2.43 -12.94 12.79
C SER A 272 -2.20 -11.46 13.12
N LEU A 273 -0.94 -11.01 13.03
CA LEU A 273 -0.55 -9.63 13.24
C LEU A 273 -1.09 -8.73 12.13
N ALA A 274 -1.02 -9.12 10.85
CA ALA A 274 -1.51 -8.32 9.74
C ALA A 274 -3.04 -8.15 9.76
N ASN A 275 -3.76 -9.22 10.09
CA ASN A 275 -5.20 -9.32 9.91
C ASN A 275 -6.02 -8.67 11.03
N TYR A 276 -5.43 -8.35 12.18
CA TYR A 276 -6.20 -7.70 13.25
C TYR A 276 -6.74 -6.34 12.80
N GLY A 277 -8.07 -6.18 12.80
CA GLY A 277 -8.75 -4.92 12.50
C GLY A 277 -8.84 -4.57 11.02
N LEU A 278 -8.86 -5.56 10.11
CA LEU A 278 -9.12 -5.31 8.68
C LEU A 278 -10.59 -4.99 8.40
N GLU A 279 -11.50 -5.36 9.30
CA GLU A 279 -12.94 -5.15 9.16
C GLU A 279 -13.41 -3.72 9.49
N THR A 280 -12.58 -2.91 10.16
CA THR A 280 -12.97 -1.54 10.59
C THR A 280 -12.60 -0.45 9.59
N CYS A 281 -11.69 -0.72 8.65
CA CYS A 281 -11.14 0.30 7.76
C CYS A 281 -10.70 -0.27 6.40
N PHE A 282 -11.03 0.44 5.32
CA PHE A 282 -10.64 0.05 3.98
C PHE A 282 -9.13 0.19 3.72
N ILE A 283 -8.60 -0.80 2.99
CA ILE A 283 -7.19 -0.92 2.63
C ILE A 283 -7.08 -1.07 1.12
N GLY A 284 -6.23 -0.25 0.50
CA GLY A 284 -5.94 -0.35 -0.93
C GLY A 284 -5.22 -1.65 -1.28
N GLU A 285 -5.55 -2.21 -2.45
CA GLU A 285 -5.10 -3.54 -2.90
C GLU A 285 -3.57 -3.69 -2.92
N SER A 286 -2.84 -2.63 -3.27
CA SER A 286 -1.37 -2.62 -3.26
C SER A 286 -0.76 -2.80 -1.87
N ALA A 287 -1.50 -2.54 -0.79
CA ALA A 287 -1.07 -2.87 0.57
C ALA A 287 -1.31 -4.35 0.89
N LEU A 288 -2.49 -4.88 0.57
CA LEU A 288 -2.82 -6.29 0.74
C LEU A 288 -1.89 -7.19 -0.09
N ALA A 289 -1.65 -6.85 -1.36
CA ALA A 289 -0.72 -7.55 -2.25
C ALA A 289 0.72 -7.61 -1.68
N ARG A 290 1.24 -6.51 -1.12
CA ARG A 290 2.58 -6.51 -0.48
C ARG A 290 2.67 -7.39 0.77
N VAL A 291 1.55 -7.61 1.47
CA VAL A 291 1.47 -8.55 2.60
C VAL A 291 1.37 -9.98 2.07
N ARG A 292 0.47 -10.26 1.11
CA ARG A 292 0.34 -11.55 0.41
C ARG A 292 1.69 -12.04 -0.12
N SER A 293 2.42 -11.20 -0.88
CA SER A 293 3.74 -11.57 -1.40
C SER A 293 4.75 -11.87 -0.29
N ALA A 294 4.68 -11.19 0.86
CA ALA A 294 5.57 -11.50 1.99
C ALA A 294 5.22 -12.84 2.66
N VAL A 295 3.92 -13.16 2.81
CA VAL A 295 3.47 -14.47 3.31
C VAL A 295 3.87 -15.60 2.35
N VAL A 296 3.62 -15.44 1.05
CA VAL A 296 3.99 -16.42 0.01
C VAL A 296 5.52 -16.56 -0.15
N MET A 297 6.30 -15.51 0.14
CA MET A 297 7.76 -15.59 0.22
C MET A 297 8.26 -16.25 1.51
N ALA A 298 7.55 -16.13 2.63
CA ALA A 298 7.87 -16.88 3.84
C ALA A 298 7.68 -18.38 3.65
N ILE A 299 6.60 -18.79 2.99
CA ILE A 299 6.25 -20.19 2.73
C ILE A 299 7.21 -20.83 1.70
N TRP A 300 7.37 -20.21 0.52
CA TRP A 300 8.04 -20.85 -0.64
C TRP A 300 9.35 -20.17 -1.08
N ASN A 301 9.81 -19.13 -0.38
CA ASN A 301 11.06 -18.44 -0.66
C ASN A 301 11.14 -17.80 -2.08
N HIS A 302 12.32 -17.35 -2.49
CA HIS A 302 12.53 -16.56 -3.72
C HIS A 302 12.91 -17.39 -4.96
N ARG A 303 13.23 -18.68 -4.81
CA ARG A 303 13.85 -19.51 -5.86
C ARG A 303 12.92 -19.85 -7.04
N ARG A 304 11.60 -19.82 -6.87
CA ARG A 304 10.61 -20.05 -7.96
C ARG A 304 9.76 -18.81 -8.20
N ARG A 305 10.19 -17.93 -9.12
CA ARG A 305 9.56 -16.62 -9.38
C ARG A 305 8.20 -16.71 -10.09
N PHE A 306 7.97 -17.77 -10.86
CA PHE A 306 6.78 -17.95 -11.71
C PHE A 306 5.57 -18.55 -10.99
N ARG A 307 5.66 -18.92 -9.71
CA ARG A 307 4.55 -19.54 -8.98
C ARG A 307 3.34 -18.61 -8.81
N SER A 308 2.14 -19.16 -8.96
CA SER A 308 0.90 -18.47 -8.64
C SER A 308 0.75 -18.26 -7.14
N SER A 309 0.83 -16.99 -6.70
CA SER A 309 0.67 -16.63 -5.29
C SER A 309 -0.72 -16.97 -4.73
N HIS A 310 -1.74 -17.05 -5.59
CA HIS A 310 -3.08 -17.46 -5.19
C HIS A 310 -3.18 -18.97 -5.01
N ALA A 311 -2.70 -19.77 -5.97
CA ALA A 311 -2.71 -21.24 -5.86
C ALA A 311 -1.95 -21.73 -4.61
N VAL A 312 -0.79 -21.11 -4.29
CA VAL A 312 -0.04 -21.40 -3.06
C VAL A 312 -0.89 -21.28 -1.80
N LEU A 313 -1.69 -20.21 -1.68
CA LEU A 313 -2.50 -19.93 -0.49
C LEU A 313 -3.82 -20.71 -0.47
N LEU A 314 -4.31 -21.17 -1.62
CA LEU A 314 -5.54 -21.96 -1.74
C LEU A 314 -5.30 -23.44 -1.46
N LEU A 315 -4.18 -23.99 -1.92
CA LEU A 315 -3.86 -25.42 -1.79
C LEU A 315 -3.17 -25.75 -0.47
N PHE A 316 -2.14 -25.00 -0.07
CA PHE A 316 -1.26 -25.39 1.05
C PHE A 316 -1.48 -24.59 2.33
N THR A 317 -2.50 -23.72 2.37
CA THR A 317 -2.81 -22.93 3.57
C THR A 317 -4.31 -22.75 3.77
N GLN A 318 -4.69 -22.32 4.97
CA GLN A 318 -6.03 -21.78 5.20
C GLN A 318 -6.09 -20.35 4.64
N SER A 319 -6.51 -20.19 3.38
CA SER A 319 -6.44 -18.91 2.65
C SER A 319 -7.13 -17.74 3.39
N HIS A 320 -8.24 -18.00 4.08
CA HIS A 320 -8.96 -17.03 4.93
C HIS A 320 -8.17 -16.53 6.16
N LEU A 321 -7.03 -17.14 6.49
CA LEU A 321 -6.09 -16.68 7.52
C LEU A 321 -4.79 -16.10 6.92
N THR A 322 -4.35 -16.56 5.76
CA THR A 322 -3.03 -16.23 5.17
C THR A 322 -3.09 -15.22 4.03
N ASP A 323 -4.17 -15.19 3.26
CA ASP A 323 -4.42 -14.15 2.26
C ASP A 323 -5.08 -12.95 2.96
N PRO A 324 -4.44 -11.77 2.98
CA PRO A 324 -4.96 -10.61 3.70
C PRO A 324 -6.25 -10.03 3.08
N PHE A 325 -6.59 -10.35 1.83
CA PHE A 325 -7.91 -10.01 1.28
C PHE A 325 -8.98 -11.01 1.74
N HIS A 326 -8.70 -12.32 1.72
CA HIS A 326 -9.67 -13.33 2.19
C HIS A 326 -9.91 -13.19 3.70
N ALA A 327 -8.88 -12.85 4.48
CA ALA A 327 -9.02 -12.50 5.88
C ALA A 327 -9.92 -11.28 6.09
N GLN A 328 -9.79 -10.23 5.28
CA GLN A 328 -10.69 -9.07 5.33
C GLN A 328 -12.14 -9.45 5.01
N VAL A 329 -12.38 -10.23 3.95
CA VAL A 329 -13.74 -10.75 3.61
C VAL A 329 -14.32 -11.53 4.79
N TYR A 330 -13.55 -12.50 5.30
CA TYR A 330 -13.96 -13.38 6.40
C TYR A 330 -14.29 -12.60 7.67
N GLN A 331 -13.42 -11.68 8.08
CA GLN A 331 -13.60 -10.86 9.27
C GLN A 331 -14.76 -9.89 9.13
N CYS A 332 -14.92 -9.20 7.99
CA CYS A 332 -16.06 -8.30 7.76
C CYS A 332 -17.39 -9.04 7.99
N LEU A 333 -17.58 -10.18 7.32
CA LEU A 333 -18.85 -10.91 7.36
C LEU A 333 -19.09 -11.62 8.71
N THR A 334 -18.06 -12.26 9.29
CA THR A 334 -18.20 -12.97 10.57
C THR A 334 -18.29 -12.01 11.77
N THR A 335 -17.61 -10.85 11.75
CA THR A 335 -17.80 -9.82 12.79
C THR A 335 -19.18 -9.17 12.66
N LEU A 336 -19.69 -8.89 11.45
CA LEU A 336 -21.08 -8.43 11.29
C LEU A 336 -22.09 -9.42 11.90
N LYS A 337 -22.10 -10.67 11.42
CA LYS A 337 -23.03 -11.72 11.89
C LYS A 337 -23.01 -11.83 13.41
N ARG A 338 -21.82 -11.84 14.00
CA ARG A 338 -21.62 -11.98 15.45
C ARG A 338 -22.07 -10.75 16.24
N CYS A 339 -21.80 -9.53 15.75
CA CYS A 339 -22.32 -8.30 16.34
C CYS A 339 -23.85 -8.28 16.34
N LEU A 340 -24.50 -8.65 15.23
CA LEU A 340 -25.97 -8.71 15.16
C LEU A 340 -26.54 -9.82 16.05
N SER A 341 -25.95 -11.01 16.02
CA SER A 341 -26.42 -12.15 16.84
C SER A 341 -26.31 -11.87 18.34
N GLN A 342 -25.22 -11.24 18.80
CA GLN A 342 -24.93 -11.04 20.23
C GLN A 342 -25.45 -9.71 20.83
N ASN A 343 -25.89 -8.74 20.01
CA ASN A 343 -26.29 -7.42 20.49
C ASN A 343 -27.64 -6.96 19.90
N PRO A 344 -28.75 -7.05 20.65
CA PRO A 344 -30.06 -6.57 20.21
C PRO A 344 -30.08 -5.10 19.79
N ALA A 345 -29.32 -4.23 20.48
CA ALA A 345 -29.23 -2.82 20.12
C ALA A 345 -28.51 -2.60 18.77
N ALA A 346 -27.59 -3.50 18.39
CA ALA A 346 -26.99 -3.48 17.05
C ALA A 346 -27.99 -3.90 15.96
N ARG A 347 -28.91 -4.84 16.26
CA ARG A 347 -29.99 -5.22 15.32
C ARG A 347 -30.90 -4.02 15.03
N ALA A 348 -31.37 -3.33 16.08
CA ALA A 348 -32.30 -2.20 15.96
C ALA A 348 -31.80 -1.04 15.06
N ILE A 349 -30.48 -0.89 14.90
CA ILE A 349 -29.86 0.20 14.12
C ILE A 349 -29.19 -0.26 12.82
N TRP A 350 -29.13 -1.57 12.55
CA TRP A 350 -28.36 -2.12 11.43
C TRP A 350 -28.94 -1.76 10.06
N GLU A 351 -30.24 -1.95 9.87
CA GLU A 351 -30.88 -1.73 8.57
C GLU A 351 -30.77 -0.27 8.07
N PRO A 352 -30.99 0.77 8.90
CA PRO A 352 -30.67 2.16 8.53
C PRO A 352 -29.21 2.38 8.11
N TRP A 353 -28.25 1.74 8.80
CA TRP A 353 -26.83 1.87 8.47
C TRP A 353 -26.49 1.20 7.14
N TRP A 354 -26.99 -0.02 6.92
CA TRP A 354 -26.86 -0.76 5.67
C TRP A 354 -27.47 0.02 4.50
N LEU A 355 -28.70 0.52 4.62
CA LEU A 355 -29.39 1.28 3.59
C LEU A 355 -28.57 2.52 3.18
N LYS A 356 -28.04 3.25 4.16
CA LYS A 356 -27.21 4.45 3.91
C LYS A 356 -25.87 4.14 3.24
N ALA A 357 -25.28 2.98 3.54
CA ALA A 357 -24.03 2.52 2.95
C ALA A 357 -24.22 1.96 1.53
N SER A 358 -25.28 1.19 1.30
CA SER A 358 -25.61 0.57 0.01
C SER A 358 -25.94 1.59 -1.08
N GLY A 359 -26.48 2.76 -0.72
CA GLY A 359 -26.67 3.91 -1.63
C GLY A 359 -25.39 4.66 -2.06
N ARG A 360 -24.18 4.14 -1.77
CA ARG A 360 -22.88 4.75 -2.14
C ARG A 360 -22.13 3.90 -3.16
N ASP A 361 -21.18 4.52 -3.88
CA ASP A 361 -20.24 3.80 -4.73
C ASP A 361 -19.36 2.86 -3.88
N PRO A 362 -19.52 1.52 -3.98
CA PRO A 362 -18.80 0.57 -3.13
C PRO A 362 -17.29 0.56 -3.41
N ARG A 363 -16.81 1.18 -4.50
CA ARG A 363 -15.37 1.28 -4.82
C ARG A 363 -14.63 2.30 -3.96
N ARG A 364 -15.33 3.10 -3.14
CA ARG A 364 -14.71 4.13 -2.27
C ARG A 364 -15.22 4.08 -0.82
N PRO A 365 -14.95 2.98 -0.07
CA PRO A 365 -15.42 2.86 1.30
C PRO A 365 -14.89 3.93 2.23
N ARG A 366 -15.66 4.22 3.28
CA ARG A 366 -15.42 5.26 4.28
C ARG A 366 -15.25 4.69 5.69
N GLY A 367 -15.86 3.55 5.99
CA GLY A 367 -15.77 2.81 7.23
C GLY A 367 -16.18 1.33 7.04
N PRO A 368 -16.53 0.61 8.11
CA PRO A 368 -16.82 -0.82 8.07
C PRO A 368 -18.04 -1.22 7.22
N VAL A 369 -19.10 -0.41 7.17
CA VAL A 369 -20.36 -0.75 6.50
C VAL A 369 -20.25 -0.58 4.99
N THR A 370 -19.63 0.50 4.51
CA THR A 370 -19.31 0.59 3.07
C THR A 370 -18.18 -0.37 2.66
N LEU A 371 -17.33 -0.79 3.59
CA LEU A 371 -16.34 -1.86 3.36
C LEU A 371 -17.03 -3.22 3.18
N LEU A 372 -18.07 -3.53 3.97
CA LEU A 372 -18.92 -4.70 3.78
C LEU A 372 -19.51 -4.74 2.36
N CYS A 373 -20.11 -3.64 1.89
CA CYS A 373 -20.64 -3.54 0.53
C CYS A 373 -19.54 -3.68 -0.55
N ASN A 374 -18.29 -3.27 -0.27
CA ASN A 374 -17.15 -3.52 -1.15
C ASN A 374 -16.78 -5.00 -1.22
N VAL A 375 -16.59 -5.67 -0.08
CA VAL A 375 -16.12 -7.06 -0.05
C VAL A 375 -17.16 -8.02 -0.62
N VAL A 376 -18.45 -7.84 -0.29
CA VAL A 376 -19.58 -8.61 -0.85
C VAL A 376 -19.58 -8.55 -2.38
N ARG A 377 -19.48 -7.33 -2.95
CA ARG A 377 -19.40 -7.15 -4.41
C ARG A 377 -18.16 -7.82 -5.02
N ARG A 378 -17.00 -7.80 -4.33
CA ARG A 378 -15.74 -8.37 -4.83
C ARG A 378 -15.73 -9.90 -4.87
N ILE A 379 -16.49 -10.56 -3.99
CA ILE A 379 -16.69 -12.02 -4.02
C ILE A 379 -17.90 -12.43 -4.88
N LYS A 380 -18.46 -11.50 -5.67
CA LYS A 380 -19.64 -11.71 -6.52
C LYS A 380 -20.90 -12.15 -5.75
N TRP A 381 -21.02 -11.73 -4.50
CA TRP A 381 -22.25 -11.87 -3.71
C TRP A 381 -23.07 -10.58 -3.81
N SER A 382 -24.35 -10.65 -3.44
CA SER A 382 -25.25 -9.50 -3.37
C SER A 382 -26.03 -9.47 -2.06
N TRP A 383 -26.60 -8.31 -1.75
CA TRP A 383 -27.58 -8.17 -0.65
C TRP A 383 -28.98 -8.33 -1.24
N VAL A 384 -29.80 -9.19 -0.64
CA VAL A 384 -31.24 -9.30 -0.96
C VAL A 384 -32.04 -8.35 -0.07
N SER A 385 -31.65 -8.26 1.20
CA SER A 385 -32.16 -7.33 2.20
C SER A 385 -31.01 -6.87 3.11
N ALA A 386 -31.29 -6.09 4.16
CA ALA A 386 -30.30 -5.84 5.22
C ALA A 386 -29.87 -7.13 5.95
N TRP A 387 -30.71 -8.17 5.93
CA TRP A 387 -30.59 -9.37 6.75
C TRP A 387 -30.10 -10.60 5.95
N THR A 388 -30.24 -10.58 4.63
CA THR A 388 -30.00 -11.73 3.76
C THR A 388 -28.96 -11.43 2.68
N LEU A 389 -27.92 -12.26 2.60
CA LEU A 389 -26.88 -12.24 1.58
C LEU A 389 -27.12 -13.35 0.56
N ARG A 390 -27.14 -13.03 -0.73
CA ARG A 390 -27.15 -14.03 -1.80
C ARG A 390 -25.74 -14.36 -2.24
N THR A 391 -25.40 -15.64 -2.18
CA THR A 391 -24.12 -16.14 -2.68
C THR A 391 -24.07 -16.14 -4.21
N HIS A 392 -22.87 -16.29 -4.76
CA HIS A 392 -22.66 -16.52 -6.20
C HIS A 392 -23.33 -17.79 -6.77
N GLN A 393 -23.79 -18.71 -5.91
CA GLN A 393 -24.54 -19.93 -6.26
C GLN A 393 -26.05 -19.76 -6.04
N TYR A 394 -26.53 -18.52 -5.89
CA TYR A 394 -27.93 -18.16 -5.62
C TYR A 394 -28.52 -18.67 -4.28
N ILE A 395 -27.71 -19.31 -3.43
CA ILE A 395 -28.07 -19.64 -2.04
C ILE A 395 -28.22 -18.34 -1.24
N ASP A 396 -29.33 -18.19 -0.52
CA ASP A 396 -29.59 -17.07 0.38
C ASP A 396 -29.20 -17.43 1.82
N LEU A 397 -28.39 -16.56 2.45
CA LEU A 397 -27.86 -16.73 3.79
C LEU A 397 -28.40 -15.62 4.70
N ASP A 398 -29.23 -16.01 5.66
CA ASP A 398 -29.75 -15.13 6.72
C ASP A 398 -28.69 -14.88 7.80
N LEU A 399 -28.39 -13.61 8.07
CA LEU A 399 -27.38 -13.18 9.04
C LEU A 399 -27.71 -13.55 10.49
N LEU A 400 -28.98 -13.73 10.85
CA LEU A 400 -29.42 -14.12 12.19
C LEU A 400 -29.63 -15.63 12.27
N ASN A 401 -30.37 -16.21 11.32
CA ASN A 401 -30.90 -17.57 11.39
C ASN A 401 -29.94 -18.66 10.87
N THR A 402 -29.04 -18.35 9.93
CA THR A 402 -28.03 -19.34 9.47
C THR A 402 -27.11 -19.68 10.64
N ASP A 403 -26.71 -20.94 10.80
CA ASP A 403 -25.66 -21.30 11.76
C ASP A 403 -24.34 -20.52 11.50
N SER A 404 -23.56 -20.28 12.56
CA SER A 404 -22.32 -19.51 12.49
C SER A 404 -21.19 -20.24 11.76
N ASP A 405 -21.08 -21.56 11.90
CA ASP A 405 -20.04 -22.35 11.26
C ASP A 405 -20.40 -22.67 9.80
N LEU A 406 -21.69 -22.89 9.50
CA LEU A 406 -22.23 -22.96 8.14
C LEU A 406 -22.04 -21.64 7.39
N PHE A 407 -22.39 -20.51 7.99
CA PHE A 407 -22.15 -19.18 7.41
C PHE A 407 -20.65 -18.96 7.15
N ALA A 408 -19.80 -19.28 8.12
CA ALA A 408 -18.35 -19.20 7.96
C ALA A 408 -17.81 -20.15 6.87
N HIS A 409 -18.46 -21.31 6.65
CA HIS A 409 -18.13 -22.22 5.54
C HIS A 409 -18.38 -21.55 4.18
N HIS A 410 -19.58 -21.01 3.94
CA HIS A 410 -19.88 -20.34 2.66
C HIS A 410 -18.95 -19.13 2.41
N VAL A 411 -18.59 -18.37 3.45
CA VAL A 411 -17.64 -17.26 3.32
C VAL A 411 -16.23 -17.75 2.97
N ARG A 412 -15.78 -18.89 3.54
CA ARG A 412 -14.51 -19.53 3.14
C ARG A 412 -14.55 -20.00 1.69
N GLU A 413 -15.67 -20.55 1.22
CA GLU A 413 -15.80 -21.01 -0.16
C GLU A 413 -15.79 -19.86 -1.16
N ALA A 414 -16.53 -18.78 -0.88
CA ALA A 414 -16.46 -17.56 -1.70
C ALA A 414 -15.05 -16.96 -1.78
N CYS A 415 -14.25 -17.09 -0.72
CA CYS A 415 -12.83 -16.73 -0.76
C CYS A 415 -12.01 -17.67 -1.66
N ARG A 416 -12.30 -18.98 -1.69
CA ARG A 416 -11.63 -19.94 -2.59
C ARG A 416 -11.94 -19.64 -4.05
N VAL A 417 -13.22 -19.51 -4.39
CA VAL A 417 -13.72 -19.17 -5.73
C VAL A 417 -13.15 -17.82 -6.20
N HIS A 418 -13.18 -16.78 -5.35
CA HIS A 418 -12.52 -15.51 -5.67
C HIS A 418 -11.01 -15.70 -5.92
N GLY A 419 -10.33 -16.46 -5.07
CA GLY A 419 -8.90 -16.74 -5.20
C GLY A 419 -8.52 -17.43 -6.51
N TRP A 420 -9.28 -18.43 -6.95
CA TRP A 420 -9.05 -19.10 -8.23
C TRP A 420 -9.33 -18.19 -9.43
N GLN A 421 -10.35 -17.32 -9.35
CA GLN A 421 -10.60 -16.31 -10.37
C GLN A 421 -9.45 -15.28 -10.45
N GLN A 422 -8.82 -14.91 -9.33
CA GLN A 422 -7.59 -14.10 -9.35
C GLN A 422 -6.39 -14.89 -9.89
N ALA A 423 -6.30 -16.20 -9.62
CA ALA A 423 -5.25 -17.06 -10.16
C ALA A 423 -5.34 -17.13 -11.70
N LEU A 424 -6.51 -17.42 -12.27
CA LEU A 424 -6.74 -17.44 -13.73
C LEU A 424 -6.48 -16.08 -14.39
N GLY A 425 -6.85 -14.98 -13.72
CA GLY A 425 -6.59 -13.63 -14.22
C GLY A 425 -5.09 -13.31 -14.39
N LEU A 426 -4.21 -14.07 -13.74
CA LEU A 426 -2.74 -13.91 -13.78
C LEU A 426 -2.03 -15.06 -14.51
N HIS A 427 -2.62 -16.26 -14.54
CA HIS A 427 -2.04 -17.49 -15.09
C HIS A 427 -3.13 -18.25 -15.86
N LYS A 428 -3.01 -18.32 -17.19
CA LYS A 428 -4.03 -18.94 -18.04
C LYS A 428 -4.22 -20.45 -17.81
N HIS A 429 -3.22 -21.13 -17.26
CA HIS A 429 -3.29 -22.56 -16.95
C HIS A 429 -4.30 -22.91 -15.83
N PHE A 430 -4.90 -21.95 -15.11
CA PHE A 430 -5.99 -22.24 -14.17
C PHE A 430 -7.41 -22.19 -14.80
N GLU A 431 -7.49 -22.40 -16.11
CA GLU A 431 -8.75 -22.60 -16.83
C GLU A 431 -9.42 -23.90 -16.32
N GLY A 432 -10.71 -23.88 -16.03
CA GLY A 432 -11.46 -24.91 -15.29
C GLY A 432 -11.59 -24.67 -13.78
N ALA A 433 -10.62 -23.99 -13.15
CA ALA A 433 -10.63 -23.78 -11.70
C ALA A 433 -11.55 -22.63 -11.22
N GLN A 434 -12.22 -21.90 -12.12
CA GLN A 434 -12.90 -20.63 -11.83
C GLN A 434 -14.07 -20.76 -10.85
N CYS A 435 -14.67 -21.95 -10.79
CA CYS A 435 -15.80 -22.32 -9.93
C CYS A 435 -15.37 -23.10 -8.68
N GLY A 436 -14.06 -23.35 -8.50
CA GLY A 436 -13.50 -24.15 -7.43
C GLY A 436 -12.75 -25.39 -7.94
N VAL A 437 -11.97 -25.99 -7.04
CA VAL A 437 -11.10 -27.14 -7.28
C VAL A 437 -11.34 -28.11 -6.12
N ASP A 438 -11.45 -29.40 -6.40
CA ASP A 438 -11.41 -30.41 -5.36
C ASP A 438 -9.99 -30.42 -4.77
N ARG A 439 -9.83 -29.64 -3.69
CA ARG A 439 -8.55 -29.55 -2.98
C ARG A 439 -8.14 -30.92 -2.47
N SER A 440 -9.07 -31.74 -1.99
CA SER A 440 -8.75 -33.02 -1.34
C SER A 440 -8.11 -34.00 -2.32
N ALA A 441 -8.71 -34.16 -3.50
CA ALA A 441 -8.12 -34.91 -4.60
C ALA A 441 -6.82 -34.27 -5.12
N SER A 442 -6.85 -32.95 -5.38
CA SER A 442 -5.74 -32.24 -6.03
C SER A 442 -4.46 -32.19 -5.19
N VAL A 443 -4.51 -32.34 -3.86
CA VAL A 443 -3.30 -32.42 -3.02
C VAL A 443 -2.98 -33.85 -2.57
N HIS A 444 -3.86 -34.82 -2.81
CA HIS A 444 -3.80 -36.17 -2.24
C HIS A 444 -2.44 -36.85 -2.44
N LEU A 445 -1.91 -36.86 -3.67
CA LEU A 445 -0.61 -37.47 -3.98
C LEU A 445 0.55 -36.76 -3.28
N SER A 446 0.45 -35.43 -3.07
CA SER A 446 1.48 -34.63 -2.38
C SER A 446 1.49 -34.77 -0.85
N GLU A 447 0.45 -35.42 -0.29
CA GLU A 447 0.30 -35.74 1.13
C GLU A 447 0.68 -37.22 1.43
N GLN A 448 0.97 -38.04 0.41
CA GLN A 448 1.38 -39.44 0.58
C GLN A 448 2.81 -39.59 1.10
N SER A 449 3.01 -40.53 2.03
CA SER A 449 4.32 -40.80 2.65
C SER A 449 5.33 -41.49 1.74
N PHE A 450 4.88 -42.22 0.72
CA PHE A 450 5.77 -42.89 -0.24
C PHE A 450 6.45 -41.92 -1.23
N LEU A 451 5.92 -40.69 -1.38
CA LEU A 451 6.46 -39.72 -2.33
C LEU A 451 7.69 -39.03 -1.74
N SER A 452 8.82 -39.07 -2.45
CA SER A 452 10.07 -38.49 -1.94
C SER A 452 9.93 -36.99 -1.64
N THR A 453 10.72 -36.48 -0.68
CA THR A 453 10.70 -35.04 -0.37
C THR A 453 11.19 -34.17 -1.55
N HIS A 454 11.86 -34.75 -2.55
CA HIS A 454 12.19 -34.07 -3.80
C HIS A 454 10.94 -33.98 -4.69
N ASP A 455 10.31 -35.12 -4.97
CA ASP A 455 9.14 -35.24 -5.84
C ASP A 455 7.94 -34.43 -5.33
N CYS A 456 7.69 -34.46 -4.02
CA CYS A 456 6.67 -33.63 -3.40
C CYS A 456 6.89 -32.12 -3.69
N ARG A 457 8.15 -31.65 -3.80
CA ARG A 457 8.45 -30.25 -4.22
C ARG A 457 8.23 -30.03 -5.72
N LEU A 458 8.52 -31.02 -6.57
CA LEU A 458 8.24 -30.96 -8.00
C LEU A 458 6.73 -30.89 -8.24
N LEU A 459 5.96 -31.83 -7.68
CA LEU A 459 4.51 -31.88 -7.75
C LEU A 459 3.85 -30.59 -7.26
N ARG A 460 4.25 -30.08 -6.09
CA ARG A 460 3.78 -28.77 -5.59
C ARG A 460 4.09 -27.62 -6.55
N SER A 461 5.18 -27.73 -7.31
CA SER A 461 5.52 -26.74 -8.34
C SER A 461 4.65 -26.87 -9.60
N ILE A 462 4.20 -28.08 -9.95
CA ILE A 462 3.19 -28.30 -11.01
C ILE A 462 1.86 -27.68 -10.59
N LEU A 463 1.36 -28.04 -9.40
CA LEU A 463 0.10 -27.55 -8.79
C LEU A 463 0.01 -26.02 -8.63
N THR A 464 1.12 -25.29 -8.75
CA THR A 464 1.18 -23.82 -8.60
C THR A 464 1.68 -23.09 -9.83
N ASP A 465 1.69 -23.75 -11.00
CA ASP A 465 2.19 -23.21 -12.26
C ASP A 465 3.65 -22.68 -12.17
N ALA A 466 4.47 -23.36 -11.36
CA ALA A 466 5.86 -23.01 -11.04
C ALA A 466 6.89 -23.94 -11.72
N VAL A 467 6.45 -24.63 -12.78
CA VAL A 467 7.27 -25.41 -13.72
C VAL A 467 8.13 -24.45 -14.56
N TRP A 468 9.29 -24.91 -14.98
CA TRP A 468 10.17 -24.16 -15.88
C TRP A 468 10.32 -24.91 -17.19
N THR A 469 9.84 -24.30 -18.25
CA THR A 469 10.06 -24.74 -19.64
C THR A 469 11.17 -23.89 -20.26
N ALA A 470 11.69 -24.29 -21.42
CA ALA A 470 12.73 -23.51 -22.11
C ALA A 470 12.27 -22.06 -22.37
N SER A 471 11.01 -21.82 -22.74
CA SER A 471 10.44 -20.47 -22.87
C SER A 471 10.49 -19.66 -21.55
N ARG A 472 10.19 -20.29 -20.40
CA ARG A 472 10.25 -19.61 -19.08
C ARG A 472 11.69 -19.32 -18.65
N LEU A 473 12.63 -20.21 -18.96
CA LEU A 473 14.06 -20.02 -18.71
C LEU A 473 14.65 -18.93 -19.61
N TYR A 474 14.30 -18.91 -20.90
CA TYR A 474 14.65 -17.85 -21.84
C TYR A 474 14.16 -16.48 -21.36
N HIS A 475 12.87 -16.35 -21.02
CA HIS A 475 12.32 -15.10 -20.45
C HIS A 475 12.93 -14.70 -19.10
N ALA A 476 13.51 -15.65 -18.35
CA ALA A 476 14.25 -15.37 -17.13
C ALA A 476 15.72 -14.98 -17.36
N GLY A 477 16.22 -15.05 -18.61
CA GLY A 477 17.63 -14.86 -18.94
C GLY A 477 18.51 -16.01 -18.43
N ARG A 478 18.02 -17.26 -18.53
CA ARG A 478 18.72 -18.49 -18.11
C ARG A 478 19.02 -19.45 -19.26
N LEU A 479 18.42 -19.25 -20.43
CA LEU A 479 18.74 -19.92 -21.69
C LEU A 479 18.80 -18.89 -22.81
N GLN A 480 19.58 -19.18 -23.86
CA GLN A 480 19.71 -18.30 -25.02
C GLN A 480 18.57 -18.46 -26.04
N THR A 481 17.85 -19.58 -26.01
CA THR A 481 16.70 -19.87 -26.87
C THR A 481 15.51 -20.39 -26.08
N SER A 482 14.30 -20.17 -26.60
CA SER A 482 13.05 -20.80 -26.13
C SER A 482 12.80 -22.17 -26.77
N ALA A 483 13.54 -22.54 -27.82
CA ALA A 483 13.27 -23.73 -28.61
C ALA A 483 13.41 -25.03 -27.81
N CYS A 484 12.61 -26.03 -28.20
CA CYS A 484 12.67 -27.38 -27.67
C CYS A 484 13.72 -28.20 -28.45
N PRO A 485 14.46 -29.13 -27.82
CA PRO A 485 15.40 -30.03 -28.52
C PRO A 485 14.77 -30.86 -29.65
N CYS A 486 13.44 -31.04 -29.69
CA CYS A 486 12.73 -31.69 -30.79
C CYS A 486 12.60 -30.84 -32.07
N GLY A 487 13.13 -29.60 -32.08
CA GLY A 487 13.04 -28.68 -33.22
C GLY A 487 11.86 -27.69 -33.18
N HIS A 488 11.03 -27.71 -32.13
CA HIS A 488 9.91 -26.75 -31.98
C HIS A 488 10.39 -25.37 -31.50
N ASP A 489 10.01 -24.29 -32.18
CA ASP A 489 10.48 -22.90 -31.96
C ASP A 489 10.40 -22.39 -30.51
N HIS A 490 9.42 -22.87 -29.75
CA HIS A 490 9.20 -22.49 -28.36
C HIS A 490 8.64 -23.66 -27.55
N GLN A 491 9.31 -24.01 -26.45
CA GLN A 491 8.80 -24.97 -25.48
C GLN A 491 7.95 -24.23 -24.44
N ASP A 492 6.65 -24.10 -24.71
CA ASP A 492 5.69 -23.65 -23.69
C ASP A 492 5.27 -24.81 -22.77
N THR A 493 4.25 -24.60 -21.94
CA THR A 493 3.83 -25.60 -20.92
C THR A 493 2.98 -26.72 -21.51
N GLU A 494 2.24 -26.47 -22.59
CA GLU A 494 1.47 -27.50 -23.28
C GLU A 494 2.40 -28.40 -24.10
N HIS A 495 3.34 -27.82 -24.84
CA HIS A 495 4.39 -28.56 -25.52
C HIS A 495 5.26 -29.35 -24.53
N PHE A 496 5.67 -28.74 -23.42
CA PHE A 496 6.49 -29.40 -22.40
C PHE A 496 5.82 -30.65 -21.80
N PHE A 497 4.49 -30.64 -21.63
CA PHE A 497 3.77 -31.75 -21.01
C PHE A 497 3.13 -32.74 -21.98
N TRP A 498 2.71 -32.33 -23.17
CA TRP A 498 1.84 -33.16 -24.02
C TRP A 498 2.29 -33.27 -25.47
N LEU A 499 2.79 -32.19 -26.09
CA LEU A 499 3.03 -32.15 -27.55
C LEU A 499 4.46 -32.52 -27.97
N CYS A 500 5.42 -32.61 -27.04
CA CYS A 500 6.81 -32.90 -27.39
C CYS A 500 7.00 -34.37 -27.82
N PRO A 501 7.55 -34.65 -29.03
CA PRO A 501 7.79 -36.03 -29.49
C PRO A 501 8.69 -36.86 -28.57
N HIS A 502 9.61 -36.23 -27.82
CA HIS A 502 10.48 -36.90 -26.84
C HIS A 502 9.75 -37.38 -25.56
N LEU A 503 8.42 -37.33 -25.53
CA LEU A 503 7.59 -37.87 -24.43
C LEU A 503 6.96 -39.23 -24.76
N GLN A 504 7.12 -39.76 -25.97
CA GLN A 504 6.41 -40.95 -26.45
C GLN A 504 6.57 -42.19 -25.54
N ASP A 505 7.74 -42.39 -24.91
CA ASP A 505 7.98 -43.48 -23.97
C ASP A 505 7.33 -43.24 -22.58
N ILE A 506 7.25 -41.98 -22.11
CA ILE A 506 6.49 -41.62 -20.91
C ILE A 506 4.99 -41.84 -21.19
N GLN A 507 4.51 -41.36 -22.34
CA GLN A 507 3.13 -41.54 -22.77
C GLN A 507 2.77 -43.02 -22.91
N SER A 508 3.70 -43.86 -23.38
CA SER A 508 3.53 -45.32 -23.43
C SER A 508 3.42 -45.93 -22.02
N ARG A 509 4.29 -45.54 -21.07
CA ARG A 509 4.19 -45.98 -19.66
C ARG A 509 2.90 -45.53 -18.98
N HIS A 510 2.36 -44.38 -19.38
CA HIS A 510 1.11 -43.81 -18.88
C HIS A 510 -0.06 -44.03 -19.85
N GLY A 511 -0.03 -45.10 -20.68
CA GLY A 511 -0.99 -45.31 -21.78
C GLY A 511 -2.46 -45.22 -21.38
N ARG A 512 -2.84 -45.71 -20.19
CA ARG A 512 -4.20 -45.58 -19.65
C ARG A 512 -4.67 -44.12 -19.53
N LEU A 513 -3.78 -43.20 -19.15
CA LEU A 513 -4.10 -41.76 -19.09
C LEU A 513 -4.22 -41.18 -20.51
N VAL A 514 -3.35 -41.58 -21.43
CA VAL A 514 -3.33 -41.08 -22.81
C VAL A 514 -4.60 -41.48 -23.56
N SER A 515 -5.02 -42.74 -23.47
CA SER A 515 -6.32 -43.20 -23.99
C SER A 515 -7.48 -42.44 -23.34
N LEU A 516 -7.52 -42.37 -22.01
CA LEU A 516 -8.61 -41.69 -21.30
C LEU A 516 -8.74 -40.21 -21.71
N ARG A 517 -7.61 -39.51 -21.91
CA ARG A 517 -7.58 -38.12 -22.38
C ARG A 517 -8.07 -38.00 -23.83
N ALA A 518 -7.73 -38.95 -24.70
CA ALA A 518 -8.21 -38.96 -26.08
C ALA A 518 -9.72 -39.22 -26.15
N ASP A 519 -10.23 -40.17 -25.36
CA ASP A 519 -11.63 -40.60 -25.38
C ASP A 519 -12.60 -39.60 -24.71
N THR A 520 -12.11 -38.82 -23.73
CA THR A 520 -12.94 -37.92 -22.90
C THR A 520 -12.52 -36.44 -22.97
N GLY A 521 -11.66 -36.09 -23.93
CA GLY A 521 -11.22 -34.71 -24.16
C GLY A 521 -12.30 -33.83 -24.83
N PRO A 522 -12.12 -32.49 -24.84
CA PRO A 522 -10.99 -31.75 -24.27
C PRO A 522 -11.14 -31.56 -22.75
N TRP A 523 -10.03 -31.63 -22.01
CA TRP A 523 -10.02 -31.37 -20.57
C TRP A 523 -9.66 -29.92 -20.23
N PRO A 524 -10.09 -29.38 -19.08
CA PRO A 524 -9.72 -28.03 -18.66
C PRO A 524 -8.22 -27.89 -18.36
N SER A 525 -7.62 -26.75 -18.72
CA SER A 525 -6.15 -26.60 -18.63
C SER A 525 -5.59 -26.71 -17.21
N CYS A 526 -6.39 -26.46 -16.16
CA CYS A 526 -5.95 -26.65 -14.78
C CYS A 526 -5.73 -28.12 -14.42
N LEU A 527 -6.45 -29.04 -15.05
CA LEU A 527 -6.19 -30.47 -14.95
C LEU A 527 -4.95 -30.81 -15.78
N GLU A 528 -4.96 -30.51 -17.07
CA GLU A 528 -3.90 -30.94 -18.00
C GLU A 528 -2.51 -30.37 -17.71
N LEU A 529 -2.42 -29.10 -17.27
CA LEU A 529 -1.15 -28.39 -17.14
C LEU A 529 -0.73 -28.13 -15.68
N CYS A 530 -1.66 -28.26 -14.74
CA CYS A 530 -1.41 -28.05 -13.30
C CYS A 530 -1.78 -29.26 -12.42
N GLY A 531 -2.44 -30.30 -12.95
CA GLY A 531 -2.87 -31.47 -12.16
C GLY A 531 -3.98 -31.17 -11.13
N LEU A 532 -4.75 -30.10 -11.32
CA LEU A 532 -5.85 -29.68 -10.44
C LEU A 532 -7.19 -30.18 -10.97
N VAL A 533 -7.97 -30.86 -10.14
CA VAL A 533 -9.30 -31.35 -10.52
C VAL A 533 -10.36 -30.27 -10.22
N PRO A 534 -11.08 -29.72 -11.22
CA PRO A 534 -12.22 -28.85 -10.98
C PRO A 534 -13.29 -29.54 -10.14
N LEU A 535 -14.06 -28.79 -9.33
CA LEU A 535 -15.15 -29.37 -8.54
C LEU A 535 -16.28 -29.98 -9.38
N ASN A 536 -16.47 -29.48 -10.60
CA ASN A 536 -17.60 -29.83 -11.47
C ASN A 536 -17.13 -30.61 -12.73
N PHE A 537 -16.03 -31.36 -12.63
CA PHE A 537 -15.47 -32.11 -13.75
C PHE A 537 -15.38 -33.60 -13.42
N GLU A 538 -16.27 -34.37 -14.00
CA GLU A 538 -16.41 -35.81 -13.77
C GLU A 538 -16.07 -36.59 -15.03
N ILE A 539 -15.43 -37.76 -14.85
CA ILE A 539 -15.19 -38.73 -15.92
C ILE A 539 -15.84 -40.06 -15.49
N PRO A 540 -16.75 -40.65 -16.28
CA PRO A 540 -17.39 -41.91 -15.95
C PRO A 540 -16.39 -43.01 -15.58
N GLY A 541 -16.60 -43.67 -14.44
CA GLY A 541 -15.73 -44.74 -13.93
C GLY A 541 -14.46 -44.28 -13.18
N TYR A 542 -14.21 -42.97 -13.03
CA TYR A 542 -13.07 -42.44 -12.29
C TYR A 542 -13.51 -41.43 -11.24
N ASN A 543 -13.11 -41.63 -9.98
CA ASN A 543 -13.26 -40.60 -8.95
C ASN A 543 -12.15 -39.53 -9.05
N HIS A 544 -12.38 -38.36 -8.45
CA HIS A 544 -11.43 -37.24 -8.51
C HIS A 544 -10.01 -37.61 -8.03
N ILE A 545 -9.86 -38.50 -7.02
CA ILE A 545 -8.55 -38.89 -6.49
C ILE A 545 -7.80 -39.76 -7.50
N GLN A 546 -8.49 -40.70 -8.15
CA GLN A 546 -7.91 -41.54 -9.21
C GLN A 546 -7.48 -40.70 -10.41
N LEU A 547 -8.35 -39.76 -10.84
CA LEU A 547 -8.06 -38.83 -11.93
C LEU A 547 -6.87 -37.92 -11.60
N ALA A 548 -6.85 -37.32 -10.41
CA ALA A 548 -5.73 -36.52 -9.92
C ALA A 548 -4.43 -37.33 -9.92
N HIS A 549 -4.45 -38.56 -9.41
CA HIS A 549 -3.26 -39.41 -9.36
C HIS A 549 -2.71 -39.73 -10.75
N LEU A 550 -3.55 -40.18 -11.70
CA LEU A 550 -3.12 -40.48 -13.07
C LEU A 550 -2.42 -39.28 -13.72
N VAL A 551 -3.08 -38.11 -13.70
CA VAL A 551 -2.55 -36.87 -14.29
C VAL A 551 -1.27 -36.43 -13.58
N GLN A 552 -1.28 -36.36 -12.25
CA GLN A 552 -0.14 -35.86 -11.48
C GLN A 552 1.08 -36.77 -11.56
N ALA A 553 0.91 -38.09 -11.67
CA ALA A 553 2.00 -39.04 -11.86
C ALA A 553 2.69 -38.83 -13.22
N TYR A 554 1.91 -38.67 -14.30
CA TYR A 554 2.43 -38.35 -15.62
C TYR A 554 3.20 -37.02 -15.64
N LEU A 555 2.57 -35.93 -15.16
CA LEU A 555 3.20 -34.61 -15.13
C LEU A 555 4.48 -34.60 -14.26
N LEU A 556 4.51 -35.38 -13.18
CA LEU A 556 5.70 -35.53 -12.33
C LEU A 556 6.84 -36.25 -13.07
N ASP A 557 6.57 -37.34 -13.79
CA ASP A 557 7.57 -38.07 -14.58
C ASP A 557 8.16 -37.21 -15.71
N VAL A 558 7.35 -36.37 -16.36
CA VAL A 558 7.82 -35.39 -17.35
C VAL A 558 8.77 -34.36 -16.70
N VAL A 559 8.43 -33.83 -15.53
CA VAL A 559 9.29 -32.87 -14.81
C VAL A 559 10.58 -33.53 -14.29
N ARG A 560 10.52 -34.78 -13.82
CA ARG A 560 11.70 -35.57 -13.40
C ARG A 560 12.70 -35.69 -14.55
N ARG A 561 12.27 -36.14 -15.73
CA ARG A 561 13.13 -36.21 -16.93
C ARG A 561 13.84 -34.90 -17.21
N SER A 562 13.12 -33.77 -17.18
CA SER A 562 13.69 -32.43 -17.41
C SER A 562 14.70 -32.00 -16.34
N TRP A 563 14.60 -32.57 -15.13
CA TRP A 563 15.56 -32.35 -14.05
C TRP A 563 16.81 -33.23 -14.18
N ASP A 564 16.60 -34.52 -14.52
CA ASP A 564 17.66 -35.53 -14.63
C ASP A 564 18.55 -35.33 -15.86
N LEU A 565 18.00 -34.77 -16.96
CA LEU A 565 18.74 -34.37 -18.16
C LEU A 565 19.65 -33.14 -17.98
N GLY A 566 19.80 -32.65 -16.75
CA GLY A 566 20.70 -31.54 -16.42
C GLY A 566 20.02 -30.18 -16.49
N TRP A 567 19.62 -29.66 -15.34
CA TRP A 567 19.32 -28.24 -15.20
C TRP A 567 20.60 -27.41 -15.33
N PRO A 568 20.64 -26.30 -16.09
CA PRO A 568 21.81 -25.43 -16.14
C PRO A 568 22.11 -24.87 -14.74
N ASN A 569 23.25 -25.27 -14.18
CA ASN A 569 23.61 -24.95 -12.80
C ASN A 569 23.61 -23.43 -12.57
N SER A 570 23.10 -23.00 -11.41
CA SER A 570 22.97 -21.55 -11.13
C SER A 570 24.29 -20.84 -10.84
N ASP A 571 25.36 -21.63 -10.68
CA ASP A 571 26.62 -21.25 -10.04
C ASP A 571 27.79 -21.27 -11.03
N ASP A 572 27.56 -21.67 -12.29
CA ASP A 572 28.49 -21.40 -13.37
C ASP A 572 28.57 -19.88 -13.56
N LYS A 573 29.69 -19.31 -13.12
CA LYS A 573 30.17 -18.02 -13.61
C LYS A 573 30.20 -18.09 -15.14
N PRO A 574 29.97 -16.98 -15.86
CA PRO A 574 30.31 -16.95 -17.28
C PRO A 574 31.77 -17.40 -17.40
N GLN A 575 32.01 -18.48 -18.13
CA GLN A 575 33.37 -18.79 -18.57
C GLN A 575 33.85 -17.57 -19.36
N GLU A 576 35.09 -17.18 -19.15
CA GLU A 576 35.71 -16.15 -19.95
C GLU A 576 35.82 -16.70 -21.38
N GLU A 577 34.92 -16.27 -22.25
CA GLU A 577 34.99 -16.60 -23.68
C GLU A 577 36.30 -16.03 -24.21
N SER A 578 37.22 -16.94 -24.48
CA SER A 578 38.43 -16.71 -25.26
C SER A 578 38.10 -15.87 -26.50
N GLN A 579 38.92 -14.86 -26.76
CA GLN A 579 38.75 -13.91 -27.87
C GLN A 579 38.67 -14.63 -29.22
N SER A 580 37.48 -15.04 -29.65
CA SER A 580 37.26 -15.56 -31.00
C SER A 580 37.12 -14.40 -31.98
N SER A 581 37.97 -14.40 -33.00
CA SER A 581 37.98 -13.45 -34.12
C SER A 581 36.58 -13.15 -34.65
N ALA A 582 36.22 -11.88 -34.74
CA ALA A 582 34.92 -11.45 -35.24
C ALA A 582 34.76 -11.76 -36.74
N LEU A 583 33.83 -12.65 -37.09
CA LEU A 583 33.31 -12.77 -38.45
C LEU A 583 32.39 -11.57 -38.78
N PRO A 584 32.26 -11.16 -40.05
CA PRO A 584 31.45 -9.99 -40.41
C PRO A 584 29.97 -10.23 -40.09
N VAL A 585 29.38 -9.37 -39.25
CA VAL A 585 27.96 -9.44 -38.92
C VAL A 585 27.14 -8.81 -40.04
N GLU A 586 26.29 -9.60 -40.70
CA GLU A 586 25.38 -9.07 -41.73
C GLU A 586 24.48 -7.95 -41.16
N PRO A 587 24.42 -6.78 -41.82
CA PRO A 587 23.62 -5.66 -41.37
C PRO A 587 22.12 -5.87 -41.64
N LEU A 588 21.29 -5.48 -40.66
CA LEU A 588 19.85 -5.36 -40.80
C LEU A 588 19.50 -3.90 -41.14
N LEU A 589 19.23 -3.63 -42.43
CA LEU A 589 18.78 -2.33 -42.91
C LEU A 589 17.32 -2.06 -42.48
N LEU A 590 17.12 -1.05 -41.64
CA LEU A 590 15.79 -0.51 -41.34
C LEU A 590 15.27 0.31 -42.53
N LYS A 591 14.03 0.06 -42.95
CA LYS A 591 13.32 0.87 -43.96
C LYS A 591 12.85 2.20 -43.34
N LEU A 592 13.80 3.08 -43.03
CA LEU A 592 13.53 4.46 -42.59
C LEU A 592 13.13 5.32 -43.80
N PRO A 593 12.21 6.29 -43.64
CA PRO A 593 11.78 7.14 -44.74
C PRO A 593 12.89 8.10 -45.21
N LEU A 594 12.85 8.50 -46.49
CA LEU A 594 13.78 9.48 -47.04
C LEU A 594 13.59 10.84 -46.36
N GLU A 595 12.35 11.30 -46.26
CA GLU A 595 11.94 12.57 -45.63
C GLU A 595 11.18 12.35 -44.30
N PRO A 596 11.13 13.36 -43.41
CA PRO A 596 10.29 13.28 -42.21
C PRO A 596 8.79 13.18 -42.57
N PRO A 597 8.02 12.27 -41.93
CA PRO A 597 6.57 12.18 -42.13
C PRO A 597 5.84 13.40 -41.58
N LYS A 598 4.70 13.78 -42.20
CA LYS A 598 3.83 14.87 -41.73
C LYS A 598 3.49 14.70 -40.25
N LEU A 599 3.89 15.67 -39.44
CA LEU A 599 3.83 15.56 -37.98
C LEU A 599 2.43 15.82 -37.42
N SER A 600 1.96 14.90 -36.59
CA SER A 600 0.78 15.11 -35.75
C SER A 600 1.18 15.43 -34.32
N SER A 601 0.76 16.61 -33.83
CA SER A 601 1.03 17.08 -32.45
C SER A 601 0.44 16.19 -31.35
N THR A 602 -0.51 15.29 -31.68
CA THR A 602 -1.03 14.28 -30.75
C THR A 602 -0.20 12.99 -30.72
N THR A 603 0.54 12.68 -31.79
CA THR A 603 1.31 11.44 -31.94
C THR A 603 2.79 11.66 -31.64
N PHE A 604 3.39 12.74 -32.15
CA PHE A 604 4.77 13.15 -31.94
C PHE A 604 4.82 14.58 -31.34
N PRO A 605 4.78 14.73 -30.01
CA PRO A 605 4.64 16.03 -29.32
C PRO A 605 5.95 16.83 -29.18
N TRP A 606 6.90 16.68 -30.11
CA TRP A 606 8.19 17.37 -30.11
C TRP A 606 8.37 18.23 -31.38
N PRO A 607 9.31 19.19 -31.40
CA PRO A 607 9.53 20.08 -32.54
C PRO A 607 9.92 19.32 -33.81
N GLU A 608 9.60 19.90 -34.97
CA GLU A 608 9.87 19.31 -36.28
C GLU A 608 11.35 19.08 -36.54
N GLN A 609 12.19 20.07 -36.22
CA GLN A 609 13.65 19.93 -36.31
C GLN A 609 14.20 18.76 -35.47
N PHE A 610 13.57 18.42 -34.34
CA PHE A 610 13.98 17.24 -33.56
C PHE A 610 13.57 15.93 -34.26
N CYS A 611 12.49 15.92 -35.03
CA CYS A 611 12.14 14.76 -35.87
C CYS A 611 13.13 14.58 -37.02
N VAL A 612 13.54 15.68 -37.68
CA VAL A 612 14.57 15.68 -38.74
C VAL A 612 15.89 15.15 -38.21
N ASP A 613 16.39 15.71 -37.11
CA ASP A 613 17.65 15.29 -36.50
C ASP A 613 17.58 13.85 -35.96
N LEU A 614 16.43 13.43 -35.41
CA LEU A 614 16.21 12.04 -34.98
C LEU A 614 16.21 11.07 -36.17
N LEU A 615 15.59 11.42 -37.29
CA LEU A 615 15.63 10.60 -38.50
C LEU A 615 17.04 10.52 -39.07
N SER A 616 17.78 11.63 -39.07
CA SER A 616 19.19 11.67 -39.49
C SER A 616 20.07 10.78 -38.61
N PHE A 617 19.97 10.92 -37.29
CA PHE A 617 20.66 10.07 -36.31
C PHE A 617 20.31 8.59 -36.47
N LEU A 618 19.03 8.24 -36.65
CA LEU A 618 18.63 6.84 -36.82
C LEU A 618 19.15 6.22 -38.12
N LYS A 619 19.43 7.03 -39.15
CA LYS A 619 20.10 6.59 -40.39
C LYS A 619 21.60 6.33 -40.22
N THR A 620 22.26 6.85 -39.18
CA THR A 620 23.68 6.51 -38.90
C THR A 620 23.85 5.19 -38.16
N LEU A 621 22.77 4.62 -37.59
CA LEU A 621 22.80 3.38 -36.81
C LEU A 621 22.64 2.13 -37.70
N THR A 622 23.69 1.31 -37.78
CA THR A 622 23.62 0.00 -38.45
C THR A 622 23.38 -1.11 -37.44
N TRP A 623 22.32 -1.90 -37.60
CA TRP A 623 21.88 -2.89 -36.60
C TRP A 623 22.25 -4.33 -36.98
N PRO A 624 22.62 -5.20 -36.01
CA PRO A 624 22.90 -6.60 -36.29
C PRO A 624 21.62 -7.46 -36.44
N LYS A 625 21.68 -8.50 -37.28
CA LYS A 625 20.59 -9.49 -37.45
C LYS A 625 20.33 -10.34 -36.20
N GLN A 626 21.36 -10.61 -35.38
CA GLN A 626 21.26 -11.41 -34.14
C GLN A 626 21.43 -10.53 -32.88
N PRO A 627 20.96 -10.97 -31.69
CA PRO A 627 21.27 -10.34 -30.42
C PRO A 627 22.78 -10.28 -30.15
N THR A 628 23.22 -9.27 -29.40
CA THR A 628 24.64 -9.09 -29.04
C THR A 628 24.84 -9.30 -27.54
N PRO A 629 25.96 -9.89 -27.07
CA PRO A 629 26.15 -10.26 -25.65
C PRO A 629 25.89 -9.13 -24.63
N ASN A 630 26.27 -7.89 -24.98
CA ASN A 630 26.13 -6.73 -24.10
C ASN A 630 24.92 -5.82 -24.40
N GLY A 631 24.26 -5.96 -25.57
CA GLY A 631 23.16 -5.07 -26.00
C GLY A 631 23.57 -3.59 -26.09
N ILE A 632 22.58 -2.68 -26.08
CA ILE A 632 22.82 -1.24 -25.91
C ILE A 632 21.82 -0.62 -24.92
N SER A 633 22.30 0.20 -23.99
CA SER A 633 21.43 0.92 -23.06
C SER A 633 20.81 2.14 -23.73
N TRP A 634 19.62 2.53 -23.26
CA TRP A 634 19.04 3.81 -23.67
C TRP A 634 19.87 5.03 -23.22
N ALA A 635 20.84 4.85 -22.32
CA ALA A 635 21.76 5.90 -21.90
C ALA A 635 22.86 6.13 -22.96
N GLU A 636 23.46 5.06 -23.48
CA GLU A 636 24.41 5.13 -24.60
C GLU A 636 23.77 5.78 -25.83
N LEU A 637 22.59 5.34 -26.26
CA LEU A 637 21.88 5.95 -27.39
C LEU A 637 21.55 7.44 -27.18
N VAL A 638 21.30 7.87 -25.94
CA VAL A 638 21.04 9.28 -25.61
C VAL A 638 22.30 10.12 -25.73
N VAL A 639 23.42 9.63 -25.19
CA VAL A 639 24.69 10.37 -25.22
C VAL A 639 25.24 10.39 -26.64
N ASN A 640 25.12 9.29 -27.37
CA ASN A 640 25.48 9.22 -28.78
C ASN A 640 24.65 10.19 -29.63
N PHE A 641 23.34 10.31 -29.39
CA PHE A 641 22.50 11.32 -30.05
C PHE A 641 23.00 12.74 -29.79
N GLU A 642 23.29 13.10 -28.54
CA GLU A 642 23.73 14.46 -28.18
C GLU A 642 25.13 14.78 -28.74
N ILE A 643 26.04 13.79 -28.82
CA ILE A 643 27.38 13.94 -29.44
C ILE A 643 27.25 14.07 -30.96
N VAL A 644 26.53 13.17 -31.63
CA VAL A 644 26.42 13.13 -33.10
C VAL A 644 25.64 14.34 -33.65
N THR A 645 24.66 14.86 -32.92
CA THR A 645 23.87 16.03 -33.37
C THR A 645 24.36 17.37 -32.83
N GLY A 646 25.24 17.37 -31.81
CA GLY A 646 25.68 18.56 -31.08
C GLY A 646 24.57 19.27 -30.28
N LYS A 647 23.35 18.72 -30.21
CA LYS A 647 22.15 19.39 -29.70
C LYS A 647 21.56 18.69 -28.48
N ALA A 648 21.11 19.47 -27.50
CA ALA A 648 20.49 18.96 -26.29
C ALA A 648 19.10 18.37 -26.56
N LEU A 649 18.79 17.21 -25.96
CA LEU A 649 17.48 16.56 -26.08
C LEU A 649 16.34 17.46 -25.55
N PRO A 650 15.20 17.58 -26.28
CA PRO A 650 14.09 18.41 -25.86
C PRO A 650 13.44 17.89 -24.57
N ARG A 651 13.12 18.80 -23.65
CA ARG A 651 12.50 18.48 -22.36
C ARG A 651 11.16 17.74 -22.52
N ASN A 652 11.08 16.54 -21.93
CA ASN A 652 9.91 15.66 -21.98
C ASN A 652 8.59 16.41 -21.69
N PRO A 653 7.55 16.30 -22.55
CA PRO A 653 6.31 17.05 -22.40
C PRO A 653 5.49 16.65 -21.16
N GLY A 654 5.71 15.46 -20.58
CA GLY A 654 4.85 14.84 -19.55
C GLY A 654 4.68 15.56 -18.21
N ARG A 655 5.20 16.79 -18.03
CA ARG A 655 4.95 17.66 -16.85
C ARG A 655 4.75 19.14 -17.16
N SER A 656 4.81 19.60 -18.42
CA SER A 656 4.67 21.01 -18.77
C SER A 656 3.40 21.27 -19.56
N ARG A 657 2.60 22.27 -19.15
CA ARG A 657 1.41 22.73 -19.89
C ARG A 657 1.75 23.64 -21.08
N ALA A 658 2.94 23.52 -21.65
CA ALA A 658 3.37 24.32 -22.79
C ALA A 658 2.86 23.69 -24.09
N ARG A 659 1.86 24.34 -24.72
CA ARG A 659 1.50 24.14 -26.15
C ARG A 659 2.23 25.12 -27.08
N HIS A 660 3.25 25.80 -26.57
CA HIS A 660 4.15 26.59 -27.38
C HIS A 660 5.33 25.70 -27.78
N LEU A 661 5.66 25.72 -29.07
CA LEU A 661 6.82 25.07 -29.65
C LEU A 661 8.04 25.37 -28.76
N ARG A 662 8.63 24.35 -28.15
CA ARG A 662 9.94 24.52 -27.52
C ARG A 662 10.95 24.68 -28.65
N THR A 663 11.77 25.71 -28.59
CA THR A 663 12.99 25.75 -29.39
C THR A 663 13.84 24.52 -29.06
N TYR A 664 14.21 23.77 -30.09
CA TYR A 664 15.19 22.71 -30.04
C TYR A 664 16.33 23.13 -30.99
N GLY A 665 17.57 22.92 -30.57
CA GLY A 665 18.74 23.57 -31.16
C GLY A 665 19.67 24.25 -30.13
N GLU A 666 19.34 24.20 -28.83
CA GLU A 666 20.32 24.47 -27.77
C GLU A 666 21.46 23.45 -27.86
N ALA A 667 22.72 23.89 -27.69
CA ALA A 667 23.89 23.01 -27.72
C ALA A 667 23.86 21.95 -26.61
N ALA A 668 24.37 20.75 -26.90
CA ALA A 668 24.54 19.71 -25.90
C ALA A 668 25.62 20.11 -24.87
N VAL A 669 25.23 20.29 -23.62
CA VAL A 669 26.14 20.55 -22.50
C VAL A 669 26.62 19.26 -21.82
N PRO A 670 27.81 19.24 -21.18
CA PRO A 670 28.34 18.09 -20.44
C PRO A 670 27.35 17.47 -19.45
N LEU A 671 27.43 16.15 -19.25
CA LEU A 671 26.45 15.35 -18.49
C LEU A 671 26.37 15.65 -16.98
N LEU A 672 27.31 16.45 -16.45
CA LEU A 672 27.32 16.96 -15.07
C LEU A 672 26.60 18.32 -14.94
N GLU A 673 26.78 19.18 -15.95
CA GLU A 673 26.27 20.54 -16.01
C GLU A 673 24.82 20.60 -16.52
N ALA A 674 24.37 19.55 -17.21
CA ALA A 674 23.02 19.44 -17.72
C ALA A 674 21.94 19.61 -16.63
N PRO A 675 21.02 20.61 -16.73
CA PRO A 675 19.99 20.88 -15.72
C PRO A 675 18.92 19.79 -15.61
N ASP A 676 18.94 18.81 -16.51
CA ASP A 676 18.07 17.65 -16.53
C ASP A 676 18.90 16.36 -16.49
N ASN A 677 18.78 15.59 -15.40
CA ASN A 677 19.53 14.35 -15.25
C ASN A 677 19.26 13.32 -16.35
N LEU A 678 20.27 12.48 -16.61
CA LEU A 678 20.32 11.50 -17.71
C LEU A 678 19.06 10.61 -17.80
N TYR A 679 18.45 10.26 -16.66
CA TYR A 679 17.16 9.55 -16.60
C TYR A 679 16.01 10.26 -17.34
N LYS A 680 15.93 11.60 -17.29
CA LYS A 680 14.95 12.37 -18.06
C LYS A 680 15.25 12.34 -19.56
N LYS A 681 16.53 12.47 -19.95
CA LYS A 681 16.98 12.39 -21.35
C LYS A 681 16.63 11.02 -21.95
N VAL A 682 16.93 9.93 -21.23
CA VAL A 682 16.52 8.54 -21.53
C VAL A 682 15.02 8.40 -21.75
N LEU A 683 14.19 9.02 -20.90
CA LEU A 683 12.74 9.01 -21.07
C LEU A 683 12.27 9.84 -22.28
N THR A 684 12.97 10.91 -22.66
CA THR A 684 12.69 11.64 -23.91
C THR A 684 12.96 10.75 -25.12
N LEU A 685 14.20 10.31 -25.34
CA LEU A 685 14.58 9.60 -26.58
C LEU A 685 13.79 8.30 -26.76
N SER A 686 13.70 7.46 -25.72
CA SER A 686 12.93 6.20 -25.79
C SER A 686 11.43 6.43 -26.05
N SER A 687 10.87 7.57 -25.67
CA SER A 687 9.48 7.92 -25.99
C SER A 687 9.35 8.51 -27.39
N ALA A 688 10.34 9.27 -27.85
CA ALA A 688 10.41 9.80 -29.22
C ALA A 688 10.48 8.67 -30.24
N CYS A 689 11.40 7.70 -30.08
CA CYS A 689 11.49 6.53 -30.97
C CYS A 689 10.17 5.73 -31.03
N ARG A 690 9.49 5.53 -29.90
CA ARG A 690 8.17 4.83 -29.84
C ARG A 690 7.01 5.66 -30.39
N SER A 691 7.10 6.99 -30.41
CA SER A 691 6.16 7.84 -31.13
C SER A 691 6.43 7.85 -32.62
N PHE A 692 7.71 7.87 -33.02
CA PHE A 692 8.12 7.89 -34.42
C PHE A 692 7.78 6.57 -35.12
N ALA A 693 8.06 5.43 -34.49
CA ALA A 693 7.65 4.11 -34.98
C ALA A 693 6.13 3.98 -35.20
N ARG A 694 5.32 4.58 -34.32
CA ARG A 694 3.85 4.63 -34.47
C ARG A 694 3.39 5.57 -35.59
N LEU A 695 4.18 6.59 -35.92
CA LEU A 695 3.87 7.54 -36.98
C LEU A 695 4.19 6.96 -38.38
N ILE A 696 5.25 6.16 -38.49
CA ILE A 696 5.65 5.51 -39.76
C ILE A 696 5.13 4.08 -39.94
N GLY A 697 4.49 3.49 -38.92
CA GLY A 697 3.99 2.11 -38.96
C GLY A 697 5.06 1.01 -38.92
N ALA A 698 6.33 1.36 -38.67
CA ALA A 698 7.49 0.48 -38.75
C ALA A 698 8.46 0.70 -37.57
N PRO A 699 9.24 -0.32 -37.15
CA PRO A 699 10.23 -0.16 -36.09
C PRO A 699 11.38 0.76 -36.53
N VAL A 700 11.78 1.68 -35.64
CA VAL A 700 12.87 2.64 -35.87
C VAL A 700 14.16 2.31 -35.13
N VAL A 701 14.13 1.27 -34.28
CA VAL A 701 15.27 0.68 -33.56
C VAL A 701 15.06 -0.83 -33.52
N VAL A 702 16.14 -1.61 -33.42
CA VAL A 702 16.08 -3.08 -33.51
C VAL A 702 16.38 -3.71 -32.16
N GLY A 703 15.57 -4.69 -31.77
CA GLY A 703 15.78 -5.48 -30.55
C GLY A 703 14.63 -5.39 -29.53
N ARG A 704 14.62 -6.31 -28.57
CA ARG A 704 13.63 -6.35 -27.48
C ARG A 704 14.07 -5.44 -26.33
N GLU A 705 13.14 -4.70 -25.71
CA GLU A 705 13.42 -3.94 -24.48
C GLU A 705 13.80 -4.90 -23.35
N THR A 706 15.07 -4.86 -22.89
CA THR A 706 15.52 -5.61 -21.71
C THR A 706 15.83 -4.69 -20.54
N ARG A 707 15.92 -5.24 -19.32
CA ARG A 707 16.30 -4.53 -18.10
C ARG A 707 17.68 -4.94 -17.56
N ASN A 708 18.45 -5.68 -18.36
CA ASN A 708 19.70 -6.31 -17.95
C ASN A 708 20.91 -5.80 -18.73
N VAL A 709 20.77 -4.69 -19.47
CA VAL A 709 21.90 -4.13 -20.22
C VAL A 709 22.89 -3.46 -19.28
N CYS A 710 24.16 -3.85 -19.39
CA CYS A 710 25.30 -3.24 -18.74
C CYS A 710 26.04 -2.36 -19.77
N ILE A 711 26.44 -1.15 -19.39
CA ILE A 711 27.32 -0.32 -20.22
C ILE A 711 28.74 -0.93 -20.10
N PRO A 712 29.43 -1.23 -21.22
CA PRO A 712 30.79 -1.76 -21.21
C PRO A 712 31.79 -0.82 -20.50
N GLY A 713 32.73 -1.39 -19.73
CA GLY A 713 33.78 -0.63 -19.06
C GLY A 713 33.30 0.37 -17.99
N LEU A 714 32.07 0.21 -17.48
CA LEU A 714 31.53 0.98 -16.36
C LEU A 714 31.67 0.17 -15.06
N PRO A 715 32.19 0.72 -13.95
CA PRO A 715 32.36 -0.05 -12.71
C PRO A 715 31.05 -0.26 -11.93
N GLY A 716 30.86 -1.47 -11.39
CA GLY A 716 29.78 -1.82 -10.45
C GLY A 716 28.71 -2.78 -11.00
N LYS A 717 27.61 -2.96 -10.25
CA LYS A 717 26.45 -3.78 -10.64
C LYS A 717 25.31 -2.92 -11.18
N HIS A 718 25.57 -2.17 -12.24
CA HIS A 718 24.57 -1.42 -13.00
C HIS A 718 23.75 -2.33 -13.92
N ARG A 719 22.44 -2.09 -13.98
CA ARG A 719 21.54 -2.71 -14.97
C ARG A 719 20.53 -1.67 -15.43
N TYR A 720 20.52 -1.41 -16.74
CA TYR A 720 19.67 -0.38 -17.34
C TYR A 720 18.58 -0.97 -18.21
N ARG A 721 17.63 -0.11 -18.59
CA ARG A 721 16.78 -0.40 -19.75
C ARG A 721 17.59 -0.16 -21.02
N GLY A 722 17.45 -1.08 -21.96
CA GLY A 722 18.12 -1.02 -23.25
C GLY A 722 17.50 -2.00 -24.23
N LEU A 723 18.20 -2.24 -25.33
CA LEU A 723 17.86 -3.22 -26.36
C LEU A 723 18.87 -4.37 -26.30
N ASP A 724 18.44 -5.57 -26.70
CA ASP A 724 19.28 -6.79 -26.76
C ASP A 724 20.28 -6.82 -27.93
N ARG A 725 20.33 -5.75 -28.74
CA ARG A 725 21.20 -5.59 -29.90
C ARG A 725 21.96 -4.28 -29.80
N ARG A 726 23.27 -4.32 -30.04
CA ARG A 726 24.12 -3.14 -30.12
C ARG A 726 24.29 -2.72 -31.58
N PRO A 727 23.84 -1.52 -32.00
CA PRO A 727 24.14 -1.00 -33.31
C PRO A 727 25.61 -0.57 -33.39
N VAL A 728 26.14 -0.51 -34.61
CA VAL A 728 27.34 0.29 -34.90
C VAL A 728 26.94 1.76 -34.78
N MET A 729 27.65 2.51 -33.94
CA MET A 729 27.45 3.94 -33.72
C MET A 729 28.68 4.71 -34.22
N THR A 730 28.47 5.86 -34.85
CA THR A 730 29.56 6.64 -35.49
C THR A 730 30.55 7.27 -34.50
N MET A 731 30.14 7.47 -33.24
CA MET A 731 30.93 8.10 -32.17
C MET A 731 30.89 7.25 -30.88
N ASP A 732 31.07 5.92 -31.01
CA ASP A 732 30.89 4.97 -29.90
C ASP A 732 31.95 5.13 -28.79
N ALA A 733 33.19 5.48 -29.16
CA ALA A 733 34.30 5.64 -28.23
C ALA A 733 34.06 6.87 -27.33
N GLU A 734 33.72 8.00 -27.94
CA GLU A 734 33.42 9.28 -27.29
C GLU A 734 32.16 9.17 -26.43
N THR A 735 31.15 8.42 -26.89
CA THR A 735 29.94 8.10 -26.11
C THR A 735 30.28 7.32 -24.85
N SER A 736 31.14 6.31 -24.99
CA SER A 736 31.55 5.44 -23.88
C SER A 736 32.40 6.21 -22.87
N GLU A 737 33.31 7.07 -23.35
CA GLU A 737 34.15 7.91 -22.49
C GLU A 737 33.34 9.00 -21.77
N ALA A 738 32.45 9.71 -22.46
CA ALA A 738 31.59 10.73 -21.84
C ALA A 738 30.72 10.18 -20.70
N ILE A 739 30.25 8.93 -20.82
CA ILE A 739 29.51 8.24 -19.75
C ILE A 739 30.43 7.82 -18.60
N ARG A 740 31.64 7.34 -18.91
CA ARG A 740 32.66 6.90 -17.94
C ARG A 740 33.15 8.07 -17.09
N ALA A 741 33.62 9.15 -17.72
CA ALA A 741 34.03 10.39 -17.07
C ALA A 741 32.90 10.94 -16.17
N CYS A 742 31.68 11.07 -16.71
CA CYS A 742 30.55 11.56 -15.93
C CYS A 742 30.22 10.69 -14.69
N LEU A 743 30.42 9.37 -14.74
CA LEU A 743 30.25 8.53 -13.56
C LEU A 743 31.41 8.72 -12.57
N HIS A 744 32.65 8.76 -13.06
CA HIS A 744 33.85 8.96 -12.25
C HIS A 744 33.74 10.26 -11.43
N ASP A 745 33.37 11.37 -12.07
CA ASP A 745 33.27 12.68 -11.43
C ASP A 745 32.13 12.74 -10.40
N ARG A 746 30.99 12.08 -10.68
CA ARG A 746 29.90 11.94 -9.68
C ARG A 746 30.34 11.14 -8.46
N ILE A 747 31.17 10.11 -8.65
CA ILE A 747 31.73 9.33 -7.55
C ILE A 747 32.74 10.17 -6.78
N ALA A 748 33.61 10.94 -7.45
CA ALA A 748 34.53 11.87 -6.78
C ALA A 748 33.79 12.89 -5.90
N VAL A 749 32.70 13.50 -6.40
CA VAL A 749 31.85 14.41 -5.61
C VAL A 749 31.20 13.70 -4.42
N GLU A 750 30.65 12.49 -4.60
CA GLU A 750 30.02 11.74 -3.50
C GLU A 750 31.04 11.15 -2.51
N ILE A 751 32.30 10.93 -2.90
CA ILE A 751 33.38 10.57 -1.97
C ILE A 751 33.61 11.70 -0.99
N ASN A 752 33.67 12.96 -1.44
CA ASN A 752 33.85 14.12 -0.57
C ASN A 752 32.68 14.29 0.40
N VAL A 753 31.43 14.17 -0.08
CA VAL A 753 30.22 14.20 0.76
C VAL A 753 30.22 13.03 1.76
N SER A 754 30.55 11.82 1.31
CA SER A 754 30.59 10.63 2.17
C SER A 754 31.72 10.68 3.21
N SER A 755 32.85 11.31 2.89
CA SER A 755 33.94 11.57 3.84
C SER A 755 33.50 12.55 4.93
N ALA A 756 32.80 13.63 4.56
CA ALA A 756 32.22 14.57 5.51
C ALA A 756 31.14 13.91 6.40
N ASP A 757 30.24 13.12 5.82
CA ASP A 757 29.19 12.36 6.54
C ASP A 757 29.79 11.38 7.59
N ILE A 758 30.90 10.71 7.24
CA ILE A 758 31.61 9.78 8.14
C ILE A 758 32.32 10.56 9.25
N THR A 759 33.06 11.61 8.90
CA THR A 759 33.79 12.47 9.85
C THR A 759 32.84 13.15 10.85
N ALA A 760 31.64 13.55 10.41
CA ALA A 760 30.59 14.11 11.25
C ALA A 760 29.77 13.07 12.04
N GLY A 761 30.13 11.78 11.99
CA GLY A 761 29.46 10.70 12.72
C GLY A 761 28.02 10.40 12.26
N GLN A 762 27.61 10.89 11.08
CA GLN A 762 26.24 10.75 10.56
C GLN A 762 25.97 9.36 9.97
N THR A 763 27.03 8.58 9.69
CA THR A 763 26.93 7.19 9.23
C THR A 763 27.95 6.30 9.94
N GLY A 764 27.61 5.02 10.13
CA GLY A 764 28.53 4.00 10.66
C GLY A 764 29.37 3.29 9.60
N ALA A 765 29.63 3.91 8.45
CA ALA A 765 30.49 3.34 7.41
C ALA A 765 31.94 3.80 7.62
N ALA A 766 32.91 2.90 7.39
CA ALA A 766 34.34 3.20 7.57
C ALA A 766 35.06 3.62 6.28
N ASN A 767 34.47 3.35 5.10
CA ASN A 767 35.10 3.61 3.80
C ASN A 767 34.24 4.59 2.97
N PRO A 768 34.72 5.83 2.71
CA PRO A 768 33.97 6.84 1.96
C PRO A 768 33.78 6.45 0.48
N VAL A 769 34.74 5.74 -0.12
CA VAL A 769 34.67 5.25 -1.51
C VAL A 769 33.57 4.19 -1.64
N GLU A 770 33.57 3.19 -0.76
CA GLU A 770 32.55 2.14 -0.79
C GLU A 770 31.14 2.69 -0.48
N LEU A 771 31.04 3.73 0.36
CA LEU A 771 29.78 4.44 0.62
C LEU A 771 29.33 5.24 -0.62
N ALA A 772 30.24 5.95 -1.29
CA ALA A 772 29.94 6.71 -2.49
C ALA A 772 29.42 5.82 -3.64
N TYR A 773 30.10 4.70 -3.93
CA TYR A 773 29.65 3.71 -4.91
C TYR A 773 28.26 3.10 -4.60
N LYS A 774 27.82 3.10 -3.32
CA LYS A 774 26.47 2.66 -2.92
C LYS A 774 25.41 3.77 -3.05
N LYS A 775 25.81 5.05 -2.96
CA LYS A 775 24.90 6.21 -3.03
C LYS A 775 24.69 6.72 -4.47
N VAL A 776 25.73 6.75 -5.31
CA VAL A 776 25.64 7.26 -6.69
C VAL A 776 24.76 6.36 -7.55
N HIS A 777 23.68 6.92 -8.11
CA HIS A 777 22.86 6.23 -9.11
C HIS A 777 23.19 6.76 -10.52
N PRO A 778 23.78 5.96 -11.43
CA PRO A 778 24.33 6.47 -12.70
C PRO A 778 23.38 7.27 -13.60
N LEU A 779 22.08 6.95 -13.63
CA LEU A 779 21.08 7.73 -14.38
C LEU A 779 20.47 8.91 -13.60
N LYS A 780 20.62 8.96 -12.27
CA LYS A 780 19.88 9.88 -11.39
C LYS A 780 20.84 10.57 -10.44
N TRP A 781 21.27 11.74 -10.86
CA TRP A 781 22.10 12.64 -10.09
C TRP A 781 21.38 13.98 -9.93
N ASN A 782 21.58 14.62 -8.79
CA ASN A 782 21.32 16.04 -8.57
C ASN A 782 22.59 16.56 -7.89
N THR A 783 23.24 17.56 -8.45
CA THR A 783 24.45 18.15 -7.85
C THR A 783 24.11 18.68 -6.45
N PRO A 784 24.93 18.39 -5.41
CA PRO A 784 24.78 19.05 -4.12
C PRO A 784 24.83 20.55 -4.31
N VAL A 785 23.85 21.28 -3.76
CA VAL A 785 23.92 22.74 -3.74
C VAL A 785 24.99 23.11 -2.72
N ALA A 786 26.00 23.87 -3.14
CA ALA A 786 26.97 24.43 -2.21
C ALA A 786 26.21 25.27 -1.17
N SER A 787 26.28 24.85 0.09
CA SER A 787 25.98 25.73 1.21
C SER A 787 27.06 26.78 1.26
N ASP A 788 26.70 28.06 1.40
CA ASP A 788 27.65 29.14 1.63
C ASP A 788 28.41 28.88 2.95
N VAL A 789 29.59 28.26 2.84
CA VAL A 789 30.52 28.06 3.95
C VAL A 789 31.36 29.32 4.06
N ALA A 790 31.11 30.10 5.10
CA ALA A 790 31.95 31.24 5.44
C ALA A 790 33.39 30.76 5.68
N THR A 791 34.34 31.28 4.90
CA THR A 791 35.77 31.12 5.15
C THR A 791 36.15 31.93 6.39
N SER A 792 36.62 31.26 7.43
CA SER A 792 37.18 31.88 8.63
C SER A 792 38.66 31.55 8.77
N GLU A 793 39.53 32.54 8.56
CA GLU A 793 40.92 32.49 9.00
C GLU A 793 41.28 33.76 9.80
N ALA A 794 42.04 33.52 10.88
CA ALA A 794 42.89 34.44 11.65
C ALA A 794 42.31 35.66 12.41
N ALA A 795 42.51 35.58 13.74
CA ALA A 795 43.02 36.61 14.67
C ALA A 795 42.12 37.76 15.20
N GLY A 796 42.23 38.00 16.53
CA GLY A 796 42.29 39.37 17.09
C GLY A 796 41.12 39.91 17.94
N GLU A 797 41.04 39.48 19.21
CA GLU A 797 40.60 40.27 20.39
C GLU A 797 39.18 40.97 20.44
N PRO A 798 38.69 41.44 21.62
CA PRO A 798 37.26 41.34 21.95
C PRO A 798 36.50 42.67 22.21
N VAL A 799 35.18 42.52 22.50
CA VAL A 799 34.33 43.41 23.35
C VAL A 799 33.82 44.74 22.70
N PRO A 800 32.58 45.24 22.96
CA PRO A 800 31.36 44.62 23.53
C PRO A 800 30.01 45.08 22.84
N PRO A 801 28.84 45.41 23.47
CA PRO A 801 27.53 44.92 22.99
C PRO A 801 26.49 46.04 22.75
N LYS A 802 25.18 45.70 22.79
CA LYS A 802 23.97 46.57 22.65
C LYS A 802 23.59 46.84 21.17
N ASN A 803 22.34 47.13 20.81
CA ASN A 803 21.05 46.98 21.51
C ASN A 803 19.88 46.82 20.50
N LYS A 804 18.68 46.68 21.06
CA LYS A 804 17.38 46.76 20.38
C LYS A 804 17.18 47.96 19.43
N CYS A 805 16.24 47.75 18.50
CA CYS A 805 15.10 48.62 18.12
C CYS A 805 15.00 49.12 16.67
N GLU A 806 13.79 48.86 16.15
CA GLU A 806 12.95 49.72 15.30
C GLU A 806 13.25 49.94 13.81
N ASP A 807 12.26 49.54 12.99
CA ASP A 807 12.04 50.06 11.63
C ASP A 807 11.84 51.60 11.69
N PRO A 808 12.30 52.32 10.66
CA PRO A 808 11.33 53.18 9.98
C PRO A 808 11.34 53.05 8.45
N LYS A 809 10.16 53.33 7.88
CA LYS A 809 9.96 53.54 6.43
C LYS A 809 10.08 55.06 6.11
N PRO A 810 9.72 55.52 4.89
CA PRO A 810 10.61 55.60 3.74
C PRO A 810 10.76 57.05 3.22
N VAL A 811 11.73 57.33 2.36
CA VAL A 811 11.82 58.62 1.64
C VAL A 811 11.90 58.38 0.12
N LYS A 812 11.38 59.34 -0.63
CA LYS A 812 11.20 59.33 -2.09
C LYS A 812 12.26 60.21 -2.80
N ASP A 813 12.16 60.19 -4.14
CA ASP A 813 12.63 61.21 -5.10
C ASP A 813 14.15 61.13 -5.42
N THR A 814 14.63 61.34 -6.66
CA THR A 814 13.98 61.89 -7.88
C THR A 814 14.58 61.31 -9.19
N LYS A 815 14.03 61.73 -10.35
CA LYS A 815 14.41 61.42 -11.76
C LYS A 815 15.85 61.91 -12.10
N THR A 816 16.51 61.61 -13.22
CA THR A 816 16.15 61.16 -14.60
C THR A 816 17.15 60.04 -15.06
N SER A 817 17.37 59.61 -16.33
CA SER A 817 16.80 59.91 -17.67
C SER A 817 16.96 58.71 -18.64
N ASP A 818 16.03 58.62 -19.59
CA ASP A 818 16.08 58.18 -21.00
C ASP A 818 17.16 57.18 -21.52
N ASN A 819 16.69 55.98 -21.87
CA ASN A 819 16.72 55.50 -23.26
C ASN A 819 15.72 54.35 -23.50
N ASP A 820 15.00 54.42 -24.62
CA ASP A 820 14.04 53.43 -25.14
C ASP A 820 14.72 52.11 -25.60
N THR A 821 14.08 50.93 -25.82
CA THR A 821 12.67 50.49 -25.81
C THR A 821 12.58 48.95 -25.53
N HIS A 822 11.36 48.41 -25.34
CA HIS A 822 10.97 46.95 -25.32
C HIS A 822 11.26 46.05 -24.07
N ASP A 823 10.41 46.09 -23.02
CA ASP A 823 9.81 44.86 -22.40
C ASP A 823 8.55 45.17 -21.51
N ALA A 824 7.65 46.04 -21.97
CA ALA A 824 6.58 46.60 -21.13
C ALA A 824 5.31 45.73 -20.91
N THR A 825 5.29 44.44 -21.32
CA THR A 825 4.05 43.61 -21.31
C THR A 825 3.94 42.59 -20.17
N LYS A 826 5.00 42.35 -19.39
CA LYS A 826 4.99 41.31 -18.31
C LYS A 826 4.47 41.79 -16.94
N ALA A 827 4.41 43.09 -16.68
CA ALA A 827 4.08 43.63 -15.35
C ALA A 827 2.56 43.68 -15.02
N SER A 828 1.68 43.60 -16.03
CA SER A 828 0.25 43.87 -15.87
C SER A 828 -0.53 42.76 -15.13
N PHE A 829 -0.07 41.51 -15.19
CA PHE A 829 -0.80 40.33 -14.70
C PHE A 829 -0.27 39.72 -13.40
N VAL A 830 0.26 40.50 -12.46
CA VAL A 830 0.74 39.97 -11.16
C VAL A 830 -0.31 40.15 -10.05
N HIS A 831 -0.41 39.20 -9.11
CA HIS A 831 -1.35 39.31 -7.98
C HIS A 831 -0.90 40.40 -6.99
N ASP A 832 -1.61 41.53 -6.97
CA ASP A 832 -1.49 42.59 -5.94
C ASP A 832 -1.94 42.05 -4.58
N ILE A 833 -0.99 41.79 -3.69
CA ILE A 833 -1.17 41.11 -2.39
C ILE A 833 -0.83 42.09 -1.26
N PRO A 834 -1.72 42.29 -0.26
CA PRO A 834 -1.45 43.17 0.87
C PRO A 834 -0.34 42.63 1.78
N ALA A 835 0.45 43.53 2.37
CA ALA A 835 1.60 43.18 3.22
C ALA A 835 1.21 42.41 4.50
N LYS A 836 0.01 42.65 5.04
CA LYS A 836 -0.58 41.90 6.17
C LYS A 836 -1.78 41.06 5.67
N PRO A 837 -1.96 39.84 6.16
CA PRO A 837 -3.12 39.01 5.82
C PRO A 837 -4.41 39.54 6.46
N ASP A 838 -5.55 39.03 5.99
CA ASP A 838 -6.85 39.26 6.61
C ASP A 838 -6.94 38.67 8.04
N SER A 839 -8.02 38.99 8.75
CA SER A 839 -8.31 38.47 10.11
C SER A 839 -8.49 36.95 10.19
N LYS A 840 -8.43 36.24 9.05
CA LYS A 840 -8.48 34.78 8.93
C LYS A 840 -7.13 34.19 8.49
N GLY A 841 -6.06 34.99 8.44
CA GLY A 841 -4.70 34.57 8.10
C GLY A 841 -4.42 34.41 6.60
N ASN A 842 -5.28 34.96 5.72
CA ASN A 842 -5.17 34.83 4.27
C ASN A 842 -4.74 36.13 3.62
N TYR A 843 -3.83 36.01 2.66
CA TYR A 843 -3.40 37.06 1.77
C TYR A 843 -4.38 37.12 0.59
N VAL A 844 -5.29 38.09 0.62
CA VAL A 844 -6.33 38.27 -0.41
C VAL A 844 -5.86 39.26 -1.46
N CYS A 845 -5.77 38.85 -2.71
CA CYS A 845 -5.36 39.73 -3.81
C CYS A 845 -6.40 40.83 -4.02
N LYS A 846 -5.97 42.11 -3.99
CA LYS A 846 -6.90 43.25 -4.09
C LYS A 846 -7.63 43.29 -5.43
N ARG A 847 -6.97 42.92 -6.53
CA ARG A 847 -7.47 42.96 -7.92
C ARG A 847 -8.55 41.92 -8.24
N CYS A 848 -8.38 40.65 -7.84
CA CYS A 848 -9.29 39.56 -8.22
C CYS A 848 -9.93 38.81 -7.03
N LYS A 849 -9.71 39.28 -5.80
CA LYS A 849 -10.24 38.74 -4.53
C LYS A 849 -9.91 37.27 -4.22
N ARG A 850 -9.06 36.59 -5.01
CA ARG A 850 -8.48 35.28 -4.65
C ARG A 850 -7.62 35.38 -3.40
N SER A 851 -7.67 34.37 -2.53
CA SER A 851 -6.90 34.31 -1.29
C SER A 851 -5.90 33.15 -1.24
N SER A 852 -4.79 33.36 -0.52
CA SER A 852 -3.75 32.36 -0.27
C SER A 852 -3.31 32.39 1.20
N VAL A 853 -2.99 31.23 1.78
CA VAL A 853 -2.38 31.15 3.12
C VAL A 853 -0.87 31.44 3.07
N LYS A 854 -0.28 31.85 4.21
CA LYS A 854 1.12 32.30 4.34
C LYS A 854 2.14 31.39 3.64
N SER A 855 2.01 30.07 3.78
CA SER A 855 2.93 29.07 3.20
C SER A 855 2.88 28.95 1.66
N SER A 856 1.91 29.57 0.99
CA SER A 856 1.80 29.58 -0.48
C SER A 856 1.89 30.96 -1.12
N VAL A 857 2.05 32.05 -0.33
CA VAL A 857 2.06 33.43 -0.84
C VAL A 857 3.12 33.65 -1.91
N ALA A 858 4.36 33.19 -1.70
CA ALA A 858 5.44 33.34 -2.69
C ALA A 858 5.15 32.65 -4.04
N ARG A 859 4.30 31.59 -4.05
CA ARG A 859 3.84 30.94 -5.28
C ARG A 859 2.62 31.64 -5.87
N PHE A 860 1.72 32.15 -5.02
CA PHE A 860 0.53 32.90 -5.43
C PHE A 860 0.90 34.25 -6.06
N ALA A 861 1.84 34.99 -5.48
CA ALA A 861 2.40 36.21 -6.05
C ALA A 861 2.98 35.99 -7.46
N LYS A 862 3.62 34.84 -7.70
CA LYS A 862 4.21 34.46 -9.00
C LYS A 862 3.21 33.83 -10.00
N THR A 863 1.90 33.89 -9.74
CA THR A 863 0.86 33.43 -10.69
C THR A 863 0.11 34.57 -11.36
N LEU A 864 -0.38 34.33 -12.58
CA LEU A 864 -1.07 35.34 -13.39
C LEU A 864 -2.44 35.74 -12.78
N CYS A 865 -2.58 37.04 -12.50
CA CYS A 865 -3.78 37.69 -11.97
C CYS A 865 -4.59 38.35 -13.08
N TYR A 866 -5.61 37.65 -13.57
CA TYR A 866 -6.53 38.11 -14.63
C TYR A 866 -7.53 39.21 -14.21
N GLY A 867 -7.34 39.84 -13.04
CA GLY A 867 -8.21 40.92 -12.55
C GLY A 867 -9.68 40.51 -12.43
N SER A 868 -10.56 41.40 -12.88
CA SER A 868 -12.03 41.25 -12.97
C SER A 868 -12.53 40.83 -14.36
N HIS A 869 -11.67 40.80 -15.39
CA HIS A 869 -12.08 40.77 -16.80
C HIS A 869 -11.77 39.43 -17.50
N ALA A 870 -12.47 38.36 -17.10
CA ALA A 870 -12.44 37.08 -17.81
C ALA A 870 -13.58 37.03 -18.85
N THR A 871 -13.29 37.34 -20.11
CA THR A 871 -14.31 37.62 -21.15
C THR A 871 -14.45 36.55 -22.25
N ASN A 872 -13.68 35.44 -22.23
CA ASN A 872 -13.71 34.44 -23.31
C ASN A 872 -13.76 32.96 -22.83
N ARG A 873 -14.09 32.05 -23.77
CA ARG A 873 -14.24 30.58 -23.57
C ARG A 873 -12.99 29.94 -22.94
N SER A 874 -11.79 30.42 -23.30
CA SER A 874 -10.51 29.91 -22.78
C SER A 874 -10.29 30.26 -21.31
N ASP A 875 -10.62 31.48 -20.90
CA ASP A 875 -10.50 31.93 -19.52
C ASP A 875 -11.56 31.30 -18.61
N ALA A 876 -12.79 31.13 -19.11
CA ALA A 876 -13.83 30.35 -18.43
C ALA A 876 -13.44 28.87 -18.25
N ILE A 877 -12.73 28.26 -19.22
CA ILE A 877 -12.23 26.88 -19.11
C ILE A 877 -11.03 26.78 -18.14
N ARG A 878 -10.15 27.80 -18.08
CA ARG A 878 -9.09 27.89 -17.05
C ARG A 878 -9.68 28.08 -15.65
N ALA A 879 -10.76 28.86 -15.51
CA ALA A 879 -11.49 29.01 -14.26
C ALA A 879 -12.19 27.71 -13.82
N SER A 880 -12.89 27.03 -14.73
CA SER A 880 -13.65 25.81 -14.41
C SER A 880 -12.76 24.60 -14.09
N ARG A 881 -11.56 24.49 -14.69
CA ARG A 881 -10.62 23.38 -14.42
C ARG A 881 -9.83 23.50 -13.11
N CYS A 882 -10.02 24.57 -12.34
CA CYS A 882 -9.63 24.64 -10.92
C CYS A 882 -10.84 24.53 -9.95
N ALA A 883 -12.05 24.31 -10.45
CA ALA A 883 -13.28 24.34 -9.65
C ALA A 883 -13.61 23.01 -8.95
N ALA A 884 -12.68 22.51 -8.13
CA ALA A 884 -13.01 21.60 -7.02
C ALA A 884 -13.37 22.42 -5.76
N GLY A 885 -14.35 23.33 -5.86
CA GLY A 885 -14.72 24.18 -4.71
C GLY A 885 -15.53 25.45 -4.95
N LEU A 886 -16.01 25.76 -6.18
CA LEU A 886 -16.89 26.91 -6.40
C LEU A 886 -18.37 26.53 -6.16
N SER A 887 -19.05 27.24 -5.27
CA SER A 887 -20.51 27.27 -5.18
C SER A 887 -21.10 28.16 -6.28
N SER A 888 -22.37 27.98 -6.61
CA SER A 888 -23.07 28.74 -7.67
C SER A 888 -23.15 30.25 -7.46
N LYS A 889 -23.01 30.76 -6.23
CA LYS A 889 -22.97 32.21 -5.96
C LYS A 889 -21.63 32.80 -6.43
N GLY A 890 -21.67 33.54 -7.55
CA GLY A 890 -20.52 34.28 -8.10
C GLY A 890 -20.23 34.07 -9.60
N LEU A 891 -21.08 33.35 -10.33
CA LEU A 891 -21.06 33.34 -11.81
C LEU A 891 -22.12 34.32 -12.33
N PRO A 892 -21.89 35.03 -13.46
CA PRO A 892 -22.93 35.81 -14.12
C PRO A 892 -24.10 34.91 -14.54
N ASP A 893 -25.33 35.40 -14.43
CA ASP A 893 -26.54 34.57 -14.54
C ASP A 893 -26.71 33.90 -15.92
N HIS A 894 -26.20 34.51 -16.98
CA HIS A 894 -26.20 33.93 -18.34
C HIS A 894 -25.19 32.77 -18.53
N VAL A 895 -24.22 32.58 -17.62
CA VAL A 895 -23.18 31.54 -17.73
C VAL A 895 -23.54 30.27 -16.97
N ALA A 896 -24.24 30.40 -15.83
CA ALA A 896 -24.58 29.27 -14.97
C ALA A 896 -25.44 28.18 -15.66
N PRO A 897 -26.48 28.50 -16.47
CA PRO A 897 -27.29 27.50 -17.18
C PRO A 897 -26.48 26.72 -18.21
N ARG A 898 -25.68 27.42 -19.04
CA ARG A 898 -24.82 26.80 -20.07
C ARG A 898 -23.81 25.82 -19.45
N LEU A 899 -23.23 26.15 -18.29
CA LEU A 899 -22.31 25.27 -17.57
C LEU A 899 -23.00 24.03 -16.96
N GLN A 900 -24.29 24.12 -16.60
CA GLN A 900 -25.08 22.97 -16.16
C GLN A 900 -25.49 22.06 -17.32
N ALA A 901 -25.88 22.63 -18.47
CA ALA A 901 -26.18 21.87 -19.69
C ALA A 901 -24.95 21.04 -20.15
N LEU A 902 -23.77 21.69 -20.21
CA LEU A 902 -22.48 21.05 -20.54
C LEU A 902 -22.06 19.93 -19.57
N ARG A 903 -22.63 19.85 -18.37
CA ARG A 903 -22.38 18.76 -17.41
C ARG A 903 -23.38 17.60 -17.52
N LYS A 904 -24.46 17.76 -18.30
CA LYS A 904 -25.54 16.78 -18.43
C LYS A 904 -25.54 16.06 -19.78
N SER A 905 -24.96 16.61 -20.85
CA SER A 905 -24.86 15.91 -22.13
C SER A 905 -23.86 14.74 -22.09
N LYS A 906 -24.18 13.66 -22.81
CA LYS A 906 -23.35 12.44 -22.94
C LYS A 906 -22.89 12.16 -24.38
N VAL A 907 -23.17 13.08 -25.31
CA VAL A 907 -22.89 12.92 -26.74
C VAL A 907 -21.61 13.69 -27.07
N ASN A 908 -20.68 13.07 -27.81
CA ASN A 908 -19.61 13.78 -28.48
C ASN A 908 -20.23 14.62 -29.61
N MET A 909 -20.06 15.94 -29.56
CA MET A 909 -20.39 16.81 -30.69
C MET A 909 -19.10 17.44 -31.24
N GLU A 910 -19.12 17.69 -32.54
CA GLU A 910 -18.05 18.28 -33.35
C GLU A 910 -17.67 19.71 -32.89
N PRO A 911 -16.55 20.29 -33.38
CA PRO A 911 -15.82 21.36 -32.67
C PRO A 911 -16.44 22.76 -32.54
N GLU A 912 -17.58 23.07 -33.16
CA GLU A 912 -18.16 24.43 -33.20
C GLU A 912 -18.85 24.83 -31.86
#